data_AF-A0A8T2S2R7-F1
#
_entry.id   AF-A0A8T2S2R7-F1
#
_cell.length_a   1.000
_cell.length_b   1.000
_cell.length_c   1.000
_cell.angle_alpha   90.00
_cell.angle_beta   90.00
_cell.angle_gamma   90.00
#
_symmetry.space_group_name_H-M   'P 1'
#
loop_
_entity.id
_entity.type
_entity.pdbx_description
1 polymer ?
#
loop_
_entity_poly.entity_id
_entity_poly.type
_entity_poly.pdbx_seq_one_letter_code
_entity_poly.pdbx_strand_id
1 'polypeptide(L)'
;MHLGGRQNNECGTKWQQKHCHYFALSEMKIYLGGFIVMFVFMALLLRSKVLDGPLMRPYFDALGSQFSPSLPLANNSVENNVQRSYEPVRQTEIPRDLPVMQLVLPYLKYSVEESAIVSLWKHLTPILSRSDLFPEAKRGVEESENTWKKIIEERKNRTLHKDNVFGNKTAEKQCPYSVSYLNNTFKGSLSVELGIPCGLVVDSSITIVGMPWGAEMNFAIELLGPKFPGQPNPSIVLHFNARLQGDQITDDPVIVQNTWTLESDWGDEERCPNPDSASRKVDGLDTCTDQVGKAVIRKKDNNLKGPVIGDNRSWFPFINGLPFAATLWAGWEGFHMTVNGKHVTSFEYRQNLKPSLVNAVRLKGSVRPISVFATGLPSSEDITQVDLKFLKAPPFVRKQRNELFVGVFSTGNNFDRRMAVRRSWMQYDAVRSGNVTVRFFVGQHANEQVNKEILREAVTYGDIQLMPFVDYYNLITIKTIAICIFGTEMLRSKYIMKTDDDTFVRIDEILSTLSRTKDKGVLYGMIEFDSEPNRDPNDKWFISTEEWPNATYPPWAHGPGYVISRDIAKFVVQGHRDRSLKLFKLEDVSMGVWIEEYKKQNHDVNYLSDNNFNNIGCNDGYIIAHYQNPKHMACLWGKLREEAGASCCND
;
A
#
# COMPACT_ATOMS: atom_id res chain seq x y z
N MET A 1 -57.42 49.07 -17.96
CA MET A 1 -58.32 48.39 -18.91
C MET A 1 -57.54 47.24 -19.55
N HIS A 2 -58.02 46.01 -19.33
CA HIS A 2 -58.10 44.84 -20.23
C HIS A 2 -57.35 44.89 -21.58
N LEU A 3 -56.78 43.82 -22.17
CA LEU A 3 -56.77 42.34 -22.04
C LEU A 3 -55.55 41.84 -22.88
N GLY A 4 -54.86 40.73 -22.54
CA GLY A 4 -54.96 39.41 -23.23
C GLY A 4 -54.33 39.38 -24.64
N GLY A 5 -53.51 38.44 -25.12
CA GLY A 5 -53.00 37.14 -24.67
C GLY A 5 -52.64 36.30 -25.94
N ARG A 6 -51.64 35.39 -25.82
CA ARG A 6 -51.28 34.24 -26.73
C ARG A 6 -50.68 34.54 -28.12
N GLN A 7 -49.82 33.71 -28.74
CA GLN A 7 -48.89 32.62 -28.38
C GLN A 7 -48.06 32.26 -29.64
N ASN A 8 -46.78 31.93 -29.45
CA ASN A 8 -45.88 31.00 -30.18
C ASN A 8 -45.61 31.08 -31.70
N ASN A 9 -44.31 31.18 -32.06
CA ASN A 9 -43.50 30.18 -32.80
C ASN A 9 -42.09 30.78 -33.04
N GLU A 10 -41.06 30.34 -32.33
CA GLU A 10 -40.09 29.27 -32.66
C GLU A 10 -38.76 29.77 -33.28
N CYS A 11 -37.68 29.42 -32.57
CA CYS A 11 -36.29 29.15 -32.96
C CYS A 11 -35.52 30.08 -33.94
N GLY A 12 -34.41 30.63 -33.44
CA GLY A 12 -33.38 31.22 -34.30
C GLY A 12 -32.14 31.80 -33.59
N THR A 13 -31.30 30.93 -33.02
CA THR A 13 -29.83 31.09 -32.85
C THR A 13 -29.22 32.15 -31.92
N LYS A 14 -28.53 31.62 -30.89
CA LYS A 14 -27.40 32.20 -30.14
C LYS A 14 -26.36 32.84 -31.08
N TRP A 15 -26.20 34.16 -31.12
CA TRP A 15 -24.93 34.84 -31.45
C TRP A 15 -24.90 36.36 -31.24
N GLN A 16 -25.55 36.94 -30.21
CA GLN A 16 -25.44 38.41 -29.99
C GLN A 16 -25.72 38.93 -28.57
N GLN A 17 -25.17 38.28 -27.52
CA GLN A 17 -25.31 38.74 -26.13
C GLN A 17 -23.99 38.74 -25.33
N LYS A 18 -22.86 39.08 -25.97
CA LYS A 18 -21.53 39.15 -25.31
C LYS A 18 -20.75 40.45 -25.50
N HIS A 19 -21.33 41.51 -26.05
CA HIS A 19 -20.61 42.77 -26.31
C HIS A 19 -21.11 44.03 -25.56
N CYS A 20 -21.97 43.91 -24.55
CA CYS A 20 -22.37 45.05 -23.70
C CYS A 20 -21.86 45.01 -22.24
N HIS A 21 -21.09 44.01 -21.84
CA HIS A 21 -20.57 43.91 -20.45
C HIS A 21 -19.10 44.38 -20.28
N TYR A 22 -18.40 44.72 -21.36
CA TYR A 22 -16.97 45.06 -21.30
C TYR A 22 -16.65 46.54 -21.07
N PHE A 23 -17.63 47.44 -21.23
CA PHE A 23 -17.42 48.89 -21.06
C PHE A 23 -17.65 49.41 -19.63
N ALA A 24 -18.27 48.61 -18.74
CA ALA A 24 -18.53 49.01 -17.35
C ALA A 24 -17.45 48.54 -16.34
N LEU A 25 -16.51 47.69 -16.75
CA LEU A 25 -15.49 47.09 -15.87
C LEU A 25 -14.11 47.76 -15.94
N SER A 26 -13.88 48.71 -16.86
CA SER A 26 -12.59 49.42 -16.95
C SER A 26 -12.51 50.68 -16.07
N GLU A 27 -13.64 51.29 -15.68
CA GLU A 27 -13.62 52.48 -14.82
C GLU A 27 -13.57 52.17 -13.30
N MET A 28 -13.98 50.98 -12.86
CA MET A 28 -13.85 50.57 -11.44
C MET A 28 -12.43 50.13 -11.02
N LYS A 29 -11.52 49.88 -11.98
CA LYS A 29 -10.15 49.40 -11.68
C LYS A 29 -9.16 50.51 -11.32
N ILE A 30 -9.46 51.77 -11.64
CA ILE A 30 -8.54 52.90 -11.37
C ILE A 30 -8.69 53.40 -9.93
N TYR A 31 -9.89 53.30 -9.33
CA TYR A 31 -10.14 53.75 -7.95
C TYR A 31 -9.73 52.73 -6.86
N LEU A 32 -9.73 51.43 -7.17
CA LEU A 32 -9.35 50.39 -6.20
C LEU A 32 -7.82 50.28 -6.02
N GLY A 33 -7.05 50.54 -7.07
CA GLY A 33 -5.58 50.54 -7.02
C GLY A 33 -5.01 51.67 -6.14
N GLY A 34 -5.62 52.85 -6.19
CA GLY A 34 -5.21 53.99 -5.35
C GLY A 34 -5.42 53.76 -3.85
N PHE A 35 -6.51 53.07 -3.48
CA PHE A 35 -6.80 52.76 -2.08
C PHE A 35 -5.82 51.76 -1.46
N ILE A 36 -5.39 50.76 -2.23
CA ILE A 36 -4.43 49.74 -1.77
C ILE A 36 -3.04 50.36 -1.56
N VAL A 37 -2.60 51.26 -2.45
CA VAL A 37 -1.30 51.94 -2.31
C VAL A 37 -1.28 52.86 -1.08
N MET A 38 -2.37 53.59 -0.82
CA MET A 38 -2.49 54.42 0.39
C MET A 38 -2.51 53.59 1.68
N PHE A 39 -3.16 52.42 1.68
CA PHE A 39 -3.21 51.55 2.86
C PHE A 39 -1.85 50.91 3.16
N VAL A 40 -1.12 50.48 2.12
CA VAL A 40 0.25 49.94 2.27
C VAL A 40 1.21 51.04 2.74
N PHE A 41 1.08 52.27 2.24
CA PHE A 41 1.93 53.38 2.67
C PHE A 41 1.65 53.78 4.13
N MET A 42 0.38 53.81 4.55
CA MET A 42 0.00 54.04 5.96
C MET A 42 0.48 52.91 6.88
N ALA A 43 0.37 51.64 6.45
CA ALA A 43 0.88 50.50 7.22
C ALA A 43 2.41 50.51 7.36
N LEU A 44 3.13 50.95 6.32
CA LEU A 44 4.59 51.11 6.37
C LEU A 44 5.01 52.28 7.27
N LEU A 45 4.27 53.39 7.28
CA LEU A 45 4.50 54.50 8.20
C LEU A 45 4.20 54.14 9.66
N LEU A 46 3.16 53.32 9.91
CA LEU A 46 2.87 52.75 11.24
C LEU A 46 3.97 51.76 11.68
N ARG A 47 4.53 50.96 10.76
CA ARG A 47 5.64 50.06 11.07
C ARG A 47 6.95 50.80 11.34
N SER A 48 7.20 51.90 10.63
CA SER A 48 8.39 52.76 10.85
C SER A 48 8.32 53.57 12.15
N LYS A 49 7.12 53.86 12.70
CA LYS A 49 6.98 54.62 13.95
C LYS A 49 6.77 53.77 15.21
N VAL A 50 6.55 52.46 15.09
CA VAL A 50 6.35 51.55 16.23
C VAL A 50 7.60 50.71 16.56
N LEU A 51 8.57 50.59 15.63
CA LEU A 51 9.80 49.81 15.85
C LEU A 51 11.04 50.60 16.33
N ASP A 52 10.99 51.94 16.39
CA ASP A 52 12.11 52.78 16.86
C ASP A 52 11.72 53.71 18.03
N GLY A 53 10.79 53.28 18.90
CA GLY A 53 10.42 53.97 20.14
C GLY A 53 11.00 53.30 21.39
N PRO A 54 11.51 54.04 22.40
CA PRO A 54 12.31 53.49 23.50
C PRO A 54 11.50 52.74 24.60
N LEU A 55 10.34 52.16 24.29
CA LEU A 55 9.38 51.68 25.29
C LEU A 55 9.19 50.15 25.37
N MET A 56 10.00 49.35 24.66
CA MET A 56 9.95 47.88 24.72
C MET A 56 11.34 47.22 24.84
N ARG A 57 12.31 47.91 25.44
CA ARG A 57 13.66 47.37 25.76
C ARG A 57 13.81 46.64 27.11
N PRO A 58 12.94 46.80 28.14
CA PRO A 58 13.15 46.05 29.39
C PRO A 58 12.50 44.65 29.45
N TYR A 59 11.70 44.24 28.46
CA TYR A 59 10.94 42.98 28.56
C TYR A 59 11.68 41.75 28.01
N PHE A 60 12.71 41.96 27.16
CA PHE A 60 13.46 40.86 26.54
C PHE A 60 14.75 40.46 27.31
N ASP A 61 15.24 41.30 28.23
CA ASP A 61 16.43 41.00 29.03
C ASP A 61 16.14 40.15 30.29
N ALA A 62 14.86 39.91 30.63
CA ALA A 62 14.46 39.12 31.79
C ALA A 62 14.25 37.61 31.50
N LEU A 63 14.40 37.17 30.24
CA LEU A 63 14.19 35.78 29.82
C LEU A 63 15.50 35.02 29.50
N GLY A 64 16.65 35.70 29.60
CA GLY A 64 17.96 35.18 29.20
C GLY A 64 18.88 34.68 30.32
N SER A 65 18.44 34.66 31.58
CA SER A 65 19.35 34.37 32.70
C SER A 65 18.75 33.48 33.80
N GLN A 66 18.21 32.31 33.46
CA GLN A 66 18.08 31.21 34.42
C GLN A 66 18.33 29.87 33.70
N PHE A 67 19.27 29.10 34.26
CA PHE A 67 19.63 27.69 34.02
C PHE A 67 21.06 27.42 33.54
N SER A 68 21.99 27.59 34.49
CA SER A 68 23.18 26.74 34.64
C SER A 68 23.20 26.23 36.07
N PRO A 69 23.35 24.92 36.34
CA PRO A 69 23.86 24.48 37.63
C PRO A 69 25.14 23.67 37.46
N SER A 70 26.22 24.26 37.98
CA SER A 70 27.44 23.59 38.41
C SER A 70 27.15 22.65 39.59
N LEU A 71 27.66 21.41 39.53
CA LEU A 71 27.74 20.48 40.67
C LEU A 71 28.72 20.98 41.74
N PRO A 72 28.41 20.74 43.03
CA PRO A 72 29.43 20.38 44.01
C PRO A 72 29.13 19.05 44.71
N LEU A 73 30.18 18.26 44.94
CA LEU A 73 30.20 17.09 45.82
C LEU A 73 30.14 17.50 47.31
N ALA A 74 29.38 16.76 48.13
CA ALA A 74 29.71 16.52 49.54
C ALA A 74 28.90 15.32 50.11
N ASN A 75 29.61 14.46 50.85
CA ASN A 75 29.12 13.33 51.64
C ASN A 75 28.30 13.79 52.88
N ASN A 76 27.28 13.03 53.29
CA ASN A 76 27.25 12.26 54.55
C ASN A 76 25.84 11.76 54.93
N SER A 77 25.88 10.58 55.56
CA SER A 77 24.90 9.80 56.33
C SER A 77 23.82 10.53 57.15
N VAL A 78 22.63 9.90 57.29
CA VAL A 78 22.09 9.29 58.54
C VAL A 78 20.60 8.87 58.34
N GLU A 79 20.25 7.70 58.88
CA GLU A 79 18.93 7.05 58.92
C GLU A 79 17.88 7.79 59.78
N ASN A 80 16.59 7.77 59.37
CA ASN A 80 15.52 6.95 60.00
C ASN A 80 14.08 7.40 59.65
N ASN A 81 13.29 6.41 59.19
CA ASN A 81 11.85 6.12 59.33
C ASN A 81 10.80 7.21 59.60
N VAL A 82 9.70 7.21 58.80
CA VAL A 82 8.33 6.75 59.17
C VAL A 82 7.31 7.15 58.05
N GLN A 83 6.86 6.13 57.28
CA GLN A 83 5.44 5.73 57.05
C GLN A 83 4.42 6.72 56.41
N ARG A 84 4.05 6.51 55.13
CA ARG A 84 2.74 5.96 54.65
C ARG A 84 2.55 6.06 53.12
N SER A 85 2.36 4.89 52.49
CA SER A 85 1.52 4.59 51.31
C SER A 85 1.29 5.64 50.21
N TYR A 86 1.95 5.45 49.06
CA TYR A 86 1.37 5.46 47.71
C TYR A 86 2.34 4.68 46.81
N GLU A 87 1.96 3.50 46.32
CA GLU A 87 2.74 2.81 45.28
C GLU A 87 2.64 3.61 43.97
N PRO A 88 3.75 4.13 43.41
CA PRO A 88 3.73 4.68 42.08
C PRO A 88 3.67 3.51 41.09
N VAL A 89 2.70 3.56 40.18
CA VAL A 89 2.67 2.71 38.98
C VAL A 89 4.06 2.73 38.37
N ARG A 90 4.75 1.58 38.42
CA ARG A 90 6.09 1.39 37.89
C ARG A 90 6.03 1.68 36.40
N GLN A 91 6.45 2.87 35.98
CA GLN A 91 6.84 3.10 34.60
C GLN A 91 7.99 2.11 34.36
N THR A 92 7.70 1.03 33.65
CA THR A 92 8.73 0.11 33.19
C THR A 92 9.66 0.90 32.29
N GLU A 93 10.86 1.20 32.79
CA GLU A 93 11.95 1.69 31.95
C GLU A 93 12.18 0.66 30.85
N ILE A 94 11.80 1.01 29.62
CA ILE A 94 12.05 0.17 28.44
C ILE A 94 13.58 0.04 28.32
N PRO A 95 14.14 -1.19 28.29
CA PRO A 95 15.58 -1.38 28.16
C PRO A 95 16.09 -0.67 26.90
N ARG A 96 17.13 0.14 27.05
CA ARG A 96 17.80 0.85 25.93
C ARG A 96 18.45 -0.10 24.91
N ASP A 97 18.53 -1.38 25.25
CA ASP A 97 19.20 -2.42 24.48
C ASP A 97 18.25 -3.19 23.54
N LEU A 98 17.00 -2.74 23.34
CA LEU A 98 16.13 -3.33 22.32
C LEU A 98 16.56 -2.86 20.91
N PRO A 99 16.70 -3.76 19.91
CA PRO A 99 17.09 -3.41 18.54
C PRO A 99 16.18 -2.34 17.90
N VAL A 100 14.88 -2.38 18.20
CA VAL A 100 13.90 -1.37 17.75
C VAL A 100 14.16 0.02 18.35
N MET A 101 14.67 0.11 19.58
CA MET A 101 14.98 1.41 20.19
C MET A 101 16.23 2.06 19.55
N GLN A 102 17.18 1.26 19.05
CA GLN A 102 18.30 1.77 18.24
C GLN A 102 17.83 2.35 16.90
N LEU A 103 16.67 1.92 16.37
CA LEU A 103 16.05 2.47 15.16
C LEU A 103 15.32 3.80 15.39
N VAL A 104 14.76 4.01 16.59
CA VAL A 104 13.97 5.20 16.96
C VAL A 104 14.86 6.40 17.27
N LEU A 105 15.97 6.17 17.98
CA LEU A 105 16.82 7.23 18.53
C LEU A 105 17.46 8.18 17.50
N PRO A 106 17.87 7.74 16.30
CA PRO A 106 18.40 8.63 15.28
C PRO A 106 17.36 9.62 14.75
N TYR A 107 16.09 9.20 14.60
CA TYR A 107 15.01 10.04 14.04
C TYR A 107 14.41 11.02 15.04
N LEU A 108 14.43 10.71 16.35
CA LEU A 108 14.06 11.66 17.40
C LEU A 108 14.95 12.92 17.44
N LYS A 109 16.09 12.92 16.71
CA LYS A 109 17.01 14.06 16.57
C LYS A 109 16.82 14.87 15.29
N TYR A 110 15.93 14.46 14.38
CA TYR A 110 15.67 15.14 13.11
C TYR A 110 14.32 15.89 13.11
N SER A 111 13.95 16.47 11.96
CA SER A 111 12.82 17.40 11.79
C SER A 111 11.50 16.92 12.44
N VAL A 112 10.67 17.88 12.86
CA VAL A 112 9.36 17.62 13.48
C VAL A 112 8.46 16.75 12.57
N GLU A 113 8.56 16.93 11.26
CA GLU A 113 7.80 16.21 10.23
C GLU A 113 8.19 14.73 10.17
N GLU A 114 9.49 14.42 10.16
CA GLU A 114 9.98 13.04 10.13
C GLU A 114 9.69 12.30 11.43
N SER A 115 9.76 13.01 12.57
CA SER A 115 9.38 12.44 13.87
C SER A 115 7.90 12.03 13.95
N ALA A 116 7.01 12.72 13.22
CA ALA A 116 5.60 12.37 13.15
C ALA A 116 5.33 11.09 12.33
N ILE A 117 6.14 10.83 11.30
CA ILE A 117 6.01 9.65 10.42
C ILE A 117 6.31 8.35 11.18
N VAL A 118 7.29 8.38 12.09
CA VAL A 118 7.73 7.20 12.88
C VAL A 118 7.23 7.23 14.33
N SER A 119 6.23 8.06 14.62
CA SER A 119 5.78 8.34 15.99
C SER A 119 5.29 7.10 16.76
N LEU A 120 4.82 6.07 16.04
CA LEU A 120 4.33 4.81 16.58
C LEU A 120 5.42 3.83 17.01
N TRP A 121 6.66 3.98 16.51
CA TRP A 121 7.70 2.96 16.70
C TRP A 121 7.97 2.67 18.18
N LYS A 122 8.06 3.72 19.01
CA LYS A 122 8.25 3.58 20.45
C LYS A 122 7.12 2.81 21.16
N HIS A 123 5.90 2.86 20.62
CA HIS A 123 4.74 2.17 21.18
C HIS A 123 4.65 0.71 20.71
N LEU A 124 5.29 0.39 19.58
CA LEU A 124 5.38 -0.96 19.03
C LEU A 124 6.58 -1.75 19.55
N THR A 125 7.58 -1.08 20.12
CA THR A 125 8.75 -1.73 20.74
C THR A 125 8.39 -2.95 21.63
N PRO A 126 7.38 -2.91 22.53
CA PRO A 126 7.06 -4.05 23.37
C PRO A 126 6.60 -5.30 22.60
N ILE A 127 5.80 -5.16 21.55
CA ILE A 127 5.27 -6.31 20.78
C ILE A 127 6.35 -6.93 19.90
N LEU A 128 7.21 -6.10 19.32
CA LEU A 128 8.31 -6.57 18.47
C LEU A 128 9.39 -7.31 19.27
N SER A 129 9.36 -7.21 20.61
CA SER A 129 10.24 -7.92 21.53
C SER A 129 9.63 -9.17 22.16
N ARG A 130 8.42 -9.56 21.74
CA ARG A 130 7.74 -10.74 22.25
C ARG A 130 8.44 -12.02 21.79
N SER A 131 8.55 -13.00 22.68
CA SER A 131 9.09 -14.32 22.38
C SER A 131 8.13 -15.19 21.57
N ASP A 132 6.83 -14.92 21.66
CA ASP A 132 5.75 -15.60 20.95
C ASP A 132 5.35 -14.88 19.65
N LEU A 133 6.21 -14.00 19.14
CA LEU A 133 6.00 -13.36 17.84
C LEU A 133 6.21 -14.38 16.71
N PHE A 134 5.46 -14.24 15.60
CA PHE A 134 5.60 -15.12 14.44
C PHE A 134 7.05 -15.15 13.91
N PRO A 135 7.58 -16.31 13.46
CA PRO A 135 8.97 -16.41 12.99
C PRO A 135 9.34 -15.39 11.90
N GLU A 136 8.47 -15.19 10.91
CA GLU A 136 8.71 -14.25 9.82
C GLU A 136 8.53 -12.79 10.26
N ALA A 137 7.78 -12.56 11.34
CA ALA A 137 7.68 -11.24 11.95
C ALA A 137 9.01 -10.80 12.55
N LYS A 138 9.74 -11.70 13.21
CA LYS A 138 11.10 -11.45 13.70
C LYS A 138 12.05 -11.08 12.54
N ARG A 139 12.01 -11.87 11.45
CA ARG A 139 12.80 -11.61 10.24
C ARG A 139 12.49 -10.24 9.64
N GLY A 140 11.21 -9.88 9.50
CA GLY A 140 10.80 -8.58 8.97
C GLY A 140 11.27 -7.39 9.80
N VAL A 141 11.38 -7.54 11.12
CA VAL A 141 11.98 -6.52 12.00
C VAL A 141 13.49 -6.42 11.80
N GLU A 142 14.21 -7.54 11.73
CA GLU A 142 15.66 -7.58 11.52
C GLU A 142 16.06 -7.00 10.16
N GLU A 143 15.32 -7.32 9.09
CA GLU A 143 15.56 -6.78 7.75
C GLU A 143 15.31 -5.27 7.68
N SER A 144 14.23 -4.82 8.32
CA SER A 144 13.90 -3.39 8.49
C SER A 144 15.03 -2.66 9.21
N GLU A 145 15.58 -3.25 10.27
CA GLU A 145 16.68 -2.64 11.01
C GLU A 145 17.91 -2.41 10.13
N ASN A 146 18.31 -3.43 9.37
CA ASN A 146 19.47 -3.38 8.48
C ASN A 146 19.28 -2.38 7.34
N THR A 147 18.09 -2.35 6.74
CA THR A 147 17.77 -1.44 5.63
C THR A 147 17.78 0.01 6.11
N TRP A 148 17.22 0.26 7.30
CA TRP A 148 17.13 1.61 7.84
C TRP A 148 18.49 2.17 8.30
N LYS A 149 19.36 1.32 8.86
CA LYS A 149 20.76 1.71 9.20
C LYS A 149 21.49 2.25 7.98
N LYS A 150 21.37 1.59 6.82
CA LYS A 150 21.97 2.03 5.55
C LYS A 150 21.45 3.40 5.10
N ILE A 151 20.13 3.61 5.14
CA ILE A 151 19.51 4.90 4.78
C ILE A 151 20.03 6.03 5.66
N ILE A 152 20.19 5.79 6.98
CA ILE A 152 20.73 6.77 7.92
C ILE A 152 22.21 7.06 7.64
N GLU A 153 23.03 6.02 7.38
CA GLU A 153 24.44 6.17 7.05
C GLU A 153 24.66 6.95 5.74
N GLU A 154 23.91 6.61 4.69
CA GLU A 154 23.94 7.36 3.43
C GLU A 154 23.58 8.84 3.63
N ARG A 155 22.55 9.12 4.44
CA ARG A 155 22.16 10.51 4.74
C ARG A 155 23.25 11.25 5.50
N LYS A 156 23.87 10.63 6.53
CA LYS A 156 25.01 11.24 7.24
C LYS A 156 26.14 11.59 6.27
N ASN A 157 26.48 10.67 5.37
CA ASN A 157 27.53 10.87 4.37
C ASN A 157 27.17 11.99 3.38
N ARG A 158 25.89 12.12 2.98
CA ARG A 158 25.41 13.24 2.15
C ARG A 158 25.45 14.59 2.86
N THR A 159 25.15 14.64 4.16
CA THR A 159 25.25 15.88 4.95
C THR A 159 26.71 16.31 5.11
N LEU A 160 27.63 15.35 5.30
CA LEU A 160 29.09 15.58 5.32
C LEU A 160 29.65 16.05 3.96
N HIS A 161 29.10 15.57 2.85
CA HIS A 161 29.50 15.97 1.50
C HIS A 161 28.78 17.20 0.95
N LYS A 162 27.74 17.73 1.62
CA LYS A 162 27.12 19.00 1.20
C LYS A 162 28.03 20.21 1.40
N ASP A 163 29.06 20.10 2.24
CA ASP A 163 30.06 21.14 2.46
C ASP A 163 31.20 21.12 1.43
N ASN A 164 31.26 20.10 0.56
CA ASN A 164 32.24 20.03 -0.52
C ASN A 164 31.62 19.44 -1.79
N VAL A 165 31.46 20.29 -2.82
CA VAL A 165 31.23 19.99 -4.25
C VAL A 165 29.79 20.17 -4.77
N PHE A 166 29.58 21.30 -5.46
CA PHE A 166 28.70 21.39 -6.63
C PHE A 166 29.35 20.60 -7.77
N GLY A 167 28.92 19.36 -8.02
CA GLY A 167 29.49 18.56 -9.11
C GLY A 167 28.83 17.20 -9.24
N ASN A 168 28.20 16.99 -10.41
CA ASN A 168 27.63 15.76 -10.94
C ASN A 168 26.58 15.04 -10.07
N LYS A 169 25.31 15.44 -10.29
CA LYS A 169 24.16 14.54 -10.12
C LYS A 169 24.35 13.33 -11.04
N THR A 170 25.00 12.27 -10.59
CA THR A 170 24.71 10.94 -11.09
C THR A 170 23.21 10.72 -10.89
N ALA A 171 22.48 10.43 -11.96
CA ALA A 171 21.03 10.26 -11.94
C ALA A 171 20.66 9.29 -10.81
N GLU A 172 20.05 9.81 -9.73
CA GLU A 172 19.51 8.98 -8.66
C GLU A 172 18.53 8.00 -9.33
N LYS A 173 18.73 6.69 -9.14
CA LYS A 173 17.89 5.64 -9.71
C LYS A 173 16.44 5.90 -9.31
N GLN A 174 15.68 6.53 -10.20
CA GLN A 174 14.28 6.86 -10.01
C GLN A 174 13.44 5.58 -10.13
N CYS A 175 12.20 5.61 -9.64
CA CYS A 175 11.20 4.58 -9.94
C CYS A 175 10.43 5.01 -11.21
N PRO A 176 10.88 4.66 -12.42
CA PRO A 176 10.19 5.06 -13.64
C PRO A 176 8.90 4.26 -13.79
N TYR A 177 7.87 4.88 -14.39
CA TYR A 177 6.61 4.21 -14.74
C TYR A 177 6.81 3.09 -15.78
N SER A 178 7.88 3.17 -16.57
CA SER A 178 8.24 2.14 -17.54
C SER A 178 9.75 1.99 -17.68
N VAL A 179 10.22 0.76 -17.86
CA VAL A 179 11.60 0.46 -18.28
C VAL A 179 11.58 -0.35 -19.56
N SER A 180 12.58 -0.15 -20.42
CA SER A 180 12.67 -0.88 -21.69
C SER A 180 14.10 -1.17 -22.07
N TYR A 181 14.28 -2.27 -22.82
CA TYR A 181 15.53 -2.68 -23.42
C TYR A 181 15.30 -3.04 -24.89
N LEU A 182 16.15 -2.51 -25.79
CA LEU A 182 16.06 -2.69 -27.24
C LEU A 182 17.33 -3.33 -27.81
N ASN A 183 17.17 -4.04 -28.92
CA ASN A 183 18.12 -4.96 -29.57
C ASN A 183 19.59 -4.49 -29.70
N ASN A 184 19.85 -3.17 -29.82
CA ASN A 184 21.20 -2.64 -30.10
C ASN A 184 22.24 -2.85 -28.99
N THR A 185 21.84 -3.37 -27.82
CA THR A 185 22.73 -3.66 -26.68
C THR A 185 22.96 -5.16 -26.42
N PHE A 186 22.37 -6.08 -27.20
CA PHE A 186 22.50 -7.56 -27.00
C PHE A 186 23.79 -8.21 -27.54
N LYS A 187 24.92 -7.48 -27.62
CA LYS A 187 26.16 -8.06 -28.14
C LYS A 187 26.74 -9.12 -27.18
N GLY A 188 26.42 -10.39 -27.44
CA GLY A 188 27.18 -11.56 -26.97
C GLY A 188 26.76 -12.19 -25.64
N SER A 189 25.69 -11.76 -24.98
CA SER A 189 25.22 -12.40 -23.74
C SER A 189 24.13 -13.44 -24.01
N LEU A 190 24.32 -14.66 -23.51
CA LEU A 190 23.35 -15.77 -23.52
C LEU A 190 22.16 -15.55 -22.57
N SER A 191 22.23 -14.53 -21.71
CA SER A 191 21.14 -14.15 -20.82
C SER A 191 20.94 -12.64 -20.82
N VAL A 192 19.68 -12.23 -20.72
CA VAL A 192 19.26 -10.82 -20.76
C VAL A 192 18.54 -10.51 -19.48
N GLU A 193 18.95 -9.46 -18.78
CA GLU A 193 18.32 -9.02 -17.54
C GLU A 193 17.89 -7.56 -17.67
N LEU A 194 16.62 -7.29 -17.43
CA LEU A 194 16.05 -5.94 -17.35
C LEU A 194 15.72 -5.65 -15.90
N GLY A 195 16.39 -4.65 -15.31
CA GLY A 195 16.14 -4.21 -13.95
C GLY A 195 14.80 -3.48 -13.81
N ILE A 196 14.06 -3.83 -12.78
CA ILE A 196 12.77 -3.26 -12.38
C ILE A 196 12.99 -2.66 -10.97
N PRO A 197 13.51 -1.43 -10.88
CA PRO A 197 14.17 -0.95 -9.67
C PRO A 197 13.24 -0.81 -8.45
N CYS A 198 11.91 -0.82 -8.64
CA CYS A 198 10.94 -0.55 -7.58
C CYS A 198 9.83 -1.61 -7.45
N GLY A 199 10.02 -2.79 -8.03
CA GLY A 199 9.01 -3.84 -7.97
C GLY A 199 7.95 -3.74 -9.08
N LEU A 200 7.04 -4.69 -9.05
CA LEU A 200 5.76 -4.63 -9.76
C LEU A 200 4.64 -4.30 -8.75
N VAL A 201 3.55 -3.74 -9.26
CA VAL A 201 2.25 -3.61 -8.57
C VAL A 201 1.19 -4.38 -9.34
N VAL A 202 -0.01 -4.53 -8.78
CA VAL A 202 -1.16 -5.05 -9.53
C VAL A 202 -1.36 -4.18 -10.78
N ASP A 203 -1.67 -4.84 -11.90
CA ASP A 203 -1.77 -4.28 -13.25
C ASP A 203 -0.43 -3.89 -13.92
N SER A 204 0.72 -4.03 -13.23
CA SER A 204 2.01 -3.95 -13.92
C SER A 204 2.14 -5.09 -14.94
N SER A 205 2.76 -4.80 -16.09
CA SER A 205 2.97 -5.79 -17.15
C SER A 205 4.40 -5.76 -17.68
N ILE A 206 4.96 -6.93 -17.95
CA ILE A 206 6.23 -7.14 -18.63
C ILE A 206 5.93 -7.79 -19.98
N THR A 207 6.27 -7.11 -21.06
CA THR A 207 6.14 -7.62 -22.43
C THR A 207 7.49 -7.98 -23.00
N ILE A 208 7.60 -9.21 -23.49
CA ILE A 208 8.79 -9.77 -24.13
C ILE A 208 8.43 -10.08 -25.58
N VAL A 209 9.12 -9.43 -26.51
CA VAL A 209 9.11 -9.80 -27.91
C VAL A 209 10.40 -10.54 -28.19
N GLY A 210 10.29 -11.79 -28.64
CA GLY A 210 11.45 -12.66 -28.83
C GLY A 210 11.18 -13.74 -29.87
N MET A 211 12.22 -14.51 -30.18
CA MET A 211 12.16 -15.63 -31.10
C MET A 211 12.90 -16.82 -30.49
N PRO A 212 12.27 -17.99 -30.30
CA PRO A 212 12.96 -19.18 -29.85
C PRO A 212 13.97 -19.61 -30.92
N TRP A 213 15.19 -19.97 -30.48
CA TRP A 213 16.30 -20.30 -31.38
C TRP A 213 17.29 -21.24 -30.70
N GLY A 214 17.80 -22.24 -31.42
CA GLY A 214 18.84 -23.14 -30.94
C GLY A 214 18.40 -24.61 -30.94
N ALA A 215 19.34 -25.52 -30.71
CA ALA A 215 19.11 -26.97 -30.76
C ALA A 215 18.40 -27.50 -29.50
N GLU A 216 18.62 -26.87 -28.33
CA GLU A 216 18.01 -27.27 -27.07
C GLU A 216 16.52 -26.91 -26.98
N MET A 217 16.06 -25.91 -27.75
CA MET A 217 14.65 -25.51 -27.88
C MET A 217 13.92 -25.24 -26.55
N ASN A 218 14.66 -24.93 -25.49
CA ASN A 218 14.13 -24.64 -24.16
C ASN A 218 14.57 -23.25 -23.71
N PHE A 219 13.64 -22.42 -23.23
CA PHE A 219 13.97 -21.11 -22.69
C PHE A 219 13.10 -20.77 -21.49
N ALA A 220 13.62 -19.90 -20.62
CA ALA A 220 12.92 -19.46 -19.44
C ALA A 220 12.89 -17.93 -19.29
N ILE A 221 11.80 -17.47 -18.70
CA ILE A 221 11.55 -16.12 -18.23
C ILE A 221 11.50 -16.19 -16.71
N GLU A 222 12.42 -15.52 -16.04
CA GLU A 222 12.54 -15.52 -14.58
C GLU A 222 12.25 -14.11 -14.03
N LEU A 223 11.29 -14.02 -13.12
CA LEU A 223 11.13 -12.85 -12.26
C LEU A 223 12.02 -13.02 -11.03
N LEU A 224 13.01 -12.15 -10.89
CA LEU A 224 14.01 -12.23 -9.85
C LEU A 224 13.63 -11.34 -8.67
N GLY A 225 13.73 -11.90 -7.46
CA GLY A 225 13.56 -11.18 -6.21
C GLY A 225 14.83 -10.47 -5.73
N PRO A 226 14.84 -9.95 -4.50
CA PRO A 226 16.05 -9.41 -3.87
C PRO A 226 17.11 -10.49 -3.67
N LYS A 227 18.38 -10.10 -3.82
CA LYS A 227 19.54 -10.90 -3.44
C LYS A 227 20.03 -10.43 -2.07
N PHE A 228 19.92 -11.26 -1.05
CA PHE A 228 20.40 -10.90 0.29
C PHE A 228 21.91 -11.15 0.44
N PRO A 229 22.62 -10.38 1.29
CA PRO A 229 24.03 -10.62 1.59
C PRO A 229 24.28 -12.05 2.06
N GLY A 230 25.29 -12.71 1.50
CA GLY A 230 25.61 -14.12 1.82
C GLY A 230 24.87 -15.15 0.96
N GLN A 231 23.89 -14.75 0.14
CA GLN A 231 23.22 -15.67 -0.78
C GLN A 231 23.96 -15.78 -2.13
N PRO A 232 24.14 -16.98 -2.69
CA PRO A 232 24.80 -17.14 -3.99
C PRO A 232 23.94 -16.59 -5.14
N ASN A 233 22.62 -16.83 -5.10
CA ASN A 233 21.66 -16.47 -6.13
C ASN A 233 20.48 -15.68 -5.54
N PRO A 234 19.85 -14.75 -6.30
CA PRO A 234 18.59 -14.13 -5.89
C PRO A 234 17.45 -15.15 -5.82
N SER A 235 16.42 -14.86 -5.04
CA SER A 235 15.17 -15.64 -5.11
C SER A 235 14.52 -15.52 -6.50
N ILE A 236 13.76 -16.54 -6.89
CA ILE A 236 12.99 -16.55 -8.14
C ILE A 236 11.52 -16.50 -7.78
N VAL A 237 10.92 -15.33 -7.97
CA VAL A 237 9.50 -15.04 -7.70
C VAL A 237 8.59 -15.80 -8.67
N LEU A 238 9.03 -15.94 -9.91
CA LEU A 238 8.39 -16.81 -10.91
C LEU A 238 9.46 -17.32 -11.88
N HIS A 239 9.51 -18.63 -12.06
CA HIS A 239 10.27 -19.30 -13.11
C HIS A 239 9.27 -19.82 -14.15
N PHE A 240 9.15 -19.17 -15.30
CA PHE A 240 8.36 -19.65 -16.42
C PHE A 240 9.28 -20.29 -17.45
N ASN A 241 9.15 -21.59 -17.70
CA ASN A 241 10.05 -22.35 -18.57
C ASN A 241 9.26 -23.04 -19.69
N ALA A 242 9.50 -22.62 -20.93
CA ALA A 242 8.91 -23.23 -22.11
C ALA A 242 9.88 -24.28 -22.69
N ARG A 243 9.44 -25.53 -22.72
CA ARG A 243 10.18 -26.68 -23.24
C ARG A 243 9.55 -27.15 -24.55
N LEU A 244 10.09 -26.72 -25.71
CA LEU A 244 9.42 -26.95 -27.00
C LEU A 244 9.64 -28.36 -27.56
N GLN A 245 10.61 -29.12 -27.05
CA GLN A 245 10.80 -30.55 -27.38
C GLN A 245 10.11 -31.49 -26.38
N GLY A 246 9.43 -30.91 -25.38
CA GLY A 246 8.94 -31.66 -24.23
C GLY A 246 10.03 -32.05 -23.24
N ASP A 247 9.64 -32.87 -22.28
CA ASP A 247 10.54 -33.47 -21.29
C ASP A 247 10.28 -34.97 -21.16
N GLN A 248 11.05 -35.65 -20.30
CA GLN A 248 10.93 -37.10 -20.08
C GLN A 248 9.55 -37.55 -19.54
N ILE A 249 8.70 -36.62 -19.11
CA ILE A 249 7.38 -36.91 -18.56
C ILE A 249 6.32 -36.80 -19.64
N THR A 250 6.42 -35.76 -20.47
CA THR A 250 5.35 -35.39 -21.40
C THR A 250 5.63 -35.78 -22.84
N ASP A 251 6.90 -35.97 -23.25
CA ASP A 251 7.37 -36.13 -24.65
C ASP A 251 6.91 -35.03 -25.65
N ASP A 252 6.03 -34.14 -25.22
CA ASP A 252 5.35 -33.10 -25.97
C ASP A 252 5.67 -31.71 -25.38
N PRO A 253 5.56 -30.63 -26.16
CA PRO A 253 5.83 -29.29 -25.68
C PRO A 253 5.09 -28.94 -24.37
N VAL A 254 5.81 -28.45 -23.37
CA VAL A 254 5.28 -28.17 -22.03
C VAL A 254 5.81 -26.85 -21.48
N ILE A 255 4.95 -26.12 -20.78
CA ILE A 255 5.32 -24.98 -19.94
C ILE A 255 5.38 -25.47 -18.50
N VAL A 256 6.47 -25.16 -17.80
CA VAL A 256 6.66 -25.45 -16.39
C VAL A 256 6.84 -24.14 -15.63
N GLN A 257 6.03 -23.96 -14.59
CA GLN A 257 6.08 -22.81 -13.69
C GLN A 257 6.44 -23.24 -12.27
N ASN A 258 7.32 -22.47 -11.63
CA ASN A 258 7.73 -22.75 -10.25
C ASN A 258 8.30 -21.48 -9.60
N THR A 259 8.63 -21.56 -8.32
CA THR A 259 9.38 -20.55 -7.57
C THR A 259 10.58 -21.17 -6.87
N TRP A 260 11.59 -20.35 -6.60
CA TRP A 260 12.76 -20.79 -5.84
C TRP A 260 13.12 -19.80 -4.73
N THR A 261 13.35 -20.31 -3.52
CA THR A 261 13.93 -19.54 -2.42
C THR A 261 15.06 -20.32 -1.77
N LEU A 262 15.93 -19.65 -1.02
CA LEU A 262 16.99 -20.33 -0.27
C LEU A 262 16.42 -21.23 0.85
N GLU A 263 15.26 -20.88 1.39
CA GLU A 263 14.67 -21.58 2.55
C GLU A 263 13.89 -22.82 2.14
N SER A 264 13.22 -22.77 0.99
CA SER A 264 12.31 -23.83 0.53
C SER A 264 12.81 -24.56 -0.72
N ASP A 265 13.98 -24.18 -1.25
CA ASP A 265 14.47 -24.63 -2.57
C ASP A 265 13.40 -24.39 -3.66
N TRP A 266 13.36 -25.24 -4.68
CA TRP A 266 12.26 -25.29 -5.65
C TRP A 266 10.99 -25.83 -5.00
N GLY A 267 9.87 -25.14 -5.19
CA GLY A 267 8.57 -25.65 -4.78
C GLY A 267 8.00 -26.68 -5.77
N ASP A 268 6.71 -26.96 -5.67
CA ASP A 268 6.02 -27.88 -6.58
C ASP A 268 5.95 -27.31 -8.01
N GLU A 269 6.07 -28.15 -9.03
CA GLU A 269 5.98 -27.72 -10.43
C GLU A 269 4.53 -27.62 -10.89
N GLU A 270 4.15 -26.47 -11.46
CA GLU A 270 2.88 -26.30 -12.16
C GLU A 270 3.11 -26.45 -13.67
N ARG A 271 2.29 -27.28 -14.33
CA ARG A 271 2.52 -27.71 -15.72
C ARG A 271 1.36 -27.33 -16.61
N CYS A 272 1.67 -26.89 -17.83
CA CYS A 272 0.69 -26.61 -18.88
C CYS A 272 1.19 -27.18 -20.22
N PRO A 273 0.53 -28.19 -20.82
CA PRO A 273 -0.78 -28.75 -20.46
C PRO A 273 -0.79 -29.45 -19.09
N ASN A 274 -1.89 -29.33 -18.34
CA ASN A 274 -2.01 -29.92 -17.00
C ASN A 274 -2.58 -31.36 -17.10
N PRO A 275 -1.84 -32.41 -16.68
CA PRO A 275 -2.34 -33.78 -16.70
C PRO A 275 -3.46 -34.04 -15.68
N ASP A 276 -3.54 -33.26 -14.60
CA ASP A 276 -4.55 -33.40 -13.55
C ASP A 276 -5.69 -32.40 -13.76
N SER A 277 -6.80 -32.90 -14.33
CA SER A 277 -7.97 -32.19 -14.87
C SER A 277 -8.77 -31.22 -13.95
N ALA A 278 -8.29 -30.88 -12.75
CA ALA A 278 -8.93 -29.86 -11.93
C ALA A 278 -8.42 -28.47 -12.32
N SER A 279 -9.17 -27.74 -13.16
CA SER A 279 -8.87 -26.36 -13.53
C SER A 279 -9.03 -25.43 -12.32
N ARG A 280 -7.98 -25.29 -11.51
CA ARG A 280 -7.90 -24.18 -10.55
C ARG A 280 -7.88 -22.86 -11.31
N LYS A 281 -8.45 -21.84 -10.69
CA LYS A 281 -8.48 -20.48 -11.22
C LYS A 281 -7.72 -19.56 -10.28
N VAL A 282 -7.07 -18.58 -10.87
CA VAL A 282 -6.38 -17.48 -10.20
C VAL A 282 -6.94 -16.21 -10.82
N ASP A 283 -7.48 -15.30 -10.02
CA ASP A 283 -8.17 -14.10 -10.54
C ASP A 283 -9.29 -14.43 -11.56
N GLY A 284 -9.97 -15.57 -11.37
CA GLY A 284 -11.01 -16.07 -12.28
C GLY A 284 -10.50 -16.68 -13.60
N LEU A 285 -9.19 -16.64 -13.85
CA LEU A 285 -8.53 -17.17 -15.05
C LEU A 285 -7.92 -18.55 -14.81
N ASP A 286 -7.98 -19.42 -15.82
CA ASP A 286 -7.48 -20.79 -15.71
C ASP A 286 -5.96 -20.82 -15.51
N THR A 287 -5.49 -21.68 -14.61
CA THR A 287 -4.04 -21.88 -14.37
C THR A 287 -3.33 -22.43 -15.60
N CYS A 288 -4.02 -23.23 -16.40
CA CYS A 288 -3.60 -23.66 -17.73
C CYS A 288 -4.83 -23.67 -18.66
N THR A 289 -4.73 -22.99 -19.79
CA THR A 289 -5.82 -22.98 -20.78
C THR A 289 -5.86 -24.32 -21.54
N ASP A 290 -7.04 -24.94 -21.66
CA ASP A 290 -7.24 -26.24 -22.34
C ASP A 290 -6.78 -26.28 -23.82
N GLN A 291 -6.62 -25.11 -24.44
CA GLN A 291 -6.13 -24.98 -25.80
C GLN A 291 -4.60 -25.11 -25.90
N VAL A 292 -3.86 -25.02 -24.79
CA VAL A 292 -2.41 -25.20 -24.79
C VAL A 292 -2.11 -26.69 -24.91
N GLY A 293 -1.37 -27.10 -25.94
CA GLY A 293 -1.11 -28.51 -26.24
C GLY A 293 -0.23 -28.71 -27.46
N LYS A 294 -0.22 -29.93 -28.02
CA LYS A 294 0.64 -30.34 -29.14
C LYS A 294 0.73 -29.27 -30.24
N ALA A 295 1.96 -28.96 -30.65
CA ALA A 295 2.19 -28.06 -31.78
C ALA A 295 1.58 -28.66 -33.07
N VAL A 296 0.85 -27.85 -33.85
CA VAL A 296 0.39 -28.26 -35.18
C VAL A 296 1.61 -28.39 -36.09
N ILE A 297 2.14 -29.60 -36.22
CA ILE A 297 3.17 -29.90 -37.23
C ILE A 297 2.49 -29.83 -38.60
N ARG A 298 2.72 -28.75 -39.35
CA ARG A 298 2.43 -28.73 -40.79
C ARG A 298 3.38 -29.71 -41.49
N LYS A 299 2.97 -30.96 -41.65
CA LYS A 299 3.65 -31.89 -42.55
C LYS A 299 3.55 -31.36 -43.98
N LYS A 300 4.71 -31.20 -44.63
CA LYS A 300 4.82 -30.92 -46.05
C LYS A 300 4.80 -32.26 -46.78
N ASP A 301 3.63 -32.88 -46.91
CA ASP A 301 3.50 -34.15 -47.64
C ASP A 301 3.23 -33.90 -49.12
N ASN A 302 4.14 -34.40 -49.95
CA ASN A 302 4.16 -34.30 -51.41
C ASN A 302 3.21 -35.29 -52.12
N ASN A 303 2.10 -35.70 -51.50
CA ASN A 303 1.10 -36.53 -52.20
C ASN A 303 -0.33 -36.28 -51.68
N LEU A 304 -1.17 -35.84 -52.60
CA LEU A 304 -2.60 -35.55 -52.42
C LEU A 304 -3.39 -36.75 -51.90
N LYS A 305 -4.02 -36.59 -50.72
CA LYS A 305 -5.43 -36.91 -50.44
C LYS A 305 -5.98 -35.84 -49.48
N GLY A 306 -7.23 -35.46 -49.68
CA GLY A 306 -7.85 -34.22 -49.16
C GLY A 306 -7.83 -34.02 -47.63
N PRO A 307 -8.29 -32.85 -47.16
CA PRO A 307 -8.15 -32.46 -45.76
C PRO A 307 -9.00 -33.37 -44.87
N VAL A 308 -8.34 -34.21 -44.08
CA VAL A 308 -8.93 -34.76 -42.88
C VAL A 308 -8.95 -33.62 -41.86
N ILE A 309 -10.13 -33.05 -41.61
CA ILE A 309 -10.34 -32.09 -40.53
C ILE A 309 -10.26 -32.86 -39.21
N GLY A 310 -9.04 -33.02 -38.71
CA GLY A 310 -8.77 -33.39 -37.32
C GLY A 310 -8.98 -32.17 -36.43
N ASP A 311 -9.53 -32.38 -35.24
CA ASP A 311 -10.03 -31.35 -34.33
C ASP A 311 -9.01 -30.21 -34.08
N ASN A 312 -9.46 -28.98 -34.27
CA ASN A 312 -8.67 -27.78 -34.53
C ASN A 312 -8.41 -26.96 -33.25
N ARG A 313 -8.12 -27.59 -32.09
CA ARG A 313 -8.24 -26.92 -30.79
C ARG A 313 -6.98 -26.80 -29.92
N SER A 314 -5.92 -27.56 -30.17
CA SER A 314 -4.67 -27.47 -29.39
C SER A 314 -3.55 -26.74 -30.16
N TRP A 315 -2.82 -25.88 -29.46
CA TRP A 315 -1.67 -25.14 -29.99
C TRP A 315 -0.63 -24.94 -28.89
N PHE A 316 0.65 -24.85 -29.26
CA PHE A 316 1.69 -24.44 -28.31
C PHE A 316 2.11 -23.00 -28.60
N PRO A 317 2.24 -22.13 -27.58
CA PRO A 317 2.43 -20.70 -27.79
C PRO A 317 3.76 -20.27 -28.37
N PHE A 318 4.75 -21.16 -28.35
CA PHE A 318 6.09 -20.88 -28.83
C PHE A 318 6.46 -21.82 -29.96
N ILE A 319 6.85 -21.26 -31.10
CA ILE A 319 7.24 -22.02 -32.28
C ILE A 319 8.68 -21.65 -32.63
N ASN A 320 9.53 -22.64 -32.84
CA ASN A 320 10.94 -22.43 -33.17
C ASN A 320 11.09 -21.57 -34.43
N GLY A 321 11.95 -20.55 -34.36
CA GLY A 321 12.21 -19.63 -35.47
C GLY A 321 11.09 -18.64 -35.79
N LEU A 322 9.97 -18.65 -35.06
CA LEU A 322 8.91 -17.65 -35.22
C LEU A 322 8.93 -16.65 -34.04
N PRO A 323 8.67 -15.36 -34.30
CA PRO A 323 8.58 -14.38 -33.24
C PRO A 323 7.30 -14.58 -32.41
N PHE A 324 7.38 -14.27 -31.13
CA PHE A 324 6.24 -14.20 -30.21
C PHE A 324 6.23 -12.86 -29.47
N ALA A 325 5.05 -12.45 -29.01
CA ALA A 325 4.87 -11.41 -28.01
C ALA A 325 4.22 -12.02 -26.76
N ALA A 326 5.01 -12.20 -25.71
CA ALA A 326 4.56 -12.73 -24.43
C ALA A 326 4.42 -11.59 -23.42
N THR A 327 3.25 -11.43 -22.82
CA THR A 327 2.98 -10.43 -21.79
C THR A 327 2.64 -11.14 -20.49
N LEU A 328 3.52 -10.97 -19.52
CA LEU A 328 3.31 -11.38 -18.14
C LEU A 328 2.79 -10.19 -17.34
N TRP A 329 1.64 -10.31 -16.69
CA TRP A 329 1.05 -9.24 -15.88
C TRP A 329 0.69 -9.73 -14.48
N ALA A 330 0.72 -8.81 -13.51
CA ALA A 330 0.44 -9.11 -12.10
C ALA A 330 -1.05 -8.83 -11.79
N GLY A 331 -1.79 -9.87 -11.44
CA GLY A 331 -3.17 -9.82 -10.94
C GLY A 331 -3.24 -9.67 -9.41
N TRP A 332 -4.40 -9.90 -8.83
CA TRP A 332 -4.60 -9.81 -7.37
C TRP A 332 -4.13 -11.06 -6.65
N GLU A 333 -4.32 -12.22 -7.26
CA GLU A 333 -4.01 -13.54 -6.71
C GLU A 333 -2.79 -14.18 -7.37
N GLY A 334 -2.40 -13.76 -8.57
CA GLY A 334 -1.21 -14.32 -9.22
C GLY A 334 -0.68 -13.59 -10.45
N PHE A 335 0.30 -14.21 -11.10
CA PHE A 335 0.84 -13.76 -12.37
C PHE A 335 0.15 -14.47 -13.54
N HIS A 336 -0.16 -13.73 -14.60
CA HIS A 336 -0.84 -14.27 -15.77
C HIS A 336 0.01 -14.08 -17.02
N MET A 337 0.10 -15.12 -17.83
CA MET A 337 0.83 -15.13 -19.08
C MET A 337 -0.14 -15.11 -20.26
N THR A 338 0.01 -14.10 -21.11
CA THR A 338 -0.63 -14.05 -22.42
C THR A 338 0.43 -14.12 -23.51
N VAL A 339 0.19 -14.89 -24.57
CA VAL A 339 1.09 -14.98 -25.73
C VAL A 339 0.29 -14.69 -26.98
N ASN A 340 0.76 -13.72 -27.77
CA ASN A 340 0.10 -13.24 -28.98
C ASN A 340 -1.39 -12.88 -28.77
N GLY A 341 -1.69 -12.28 -27.61
CA GLY A 341 -3.03 -11.83 -27.23
C GLY A 341 -3.97 -12.91 -26.69
N LYS A 342 -3.49 -14.15 -26.50
CA LYS A 342 -4.27 -15.23 -25.88
C LYS A 342 -3.72 -15.57 -24.50
N HIS A 343 -4.61 -15.75 -23.53
CA HIS A 343 -4.24 -16.31 -22.22
C HIS A 343 -3.66 -17.72 -22.38
N VAL A 344 -2.63 -18.03 -21.59
CA VAL A 344 -1.92 -19.31 -21.64
C VAL A 344 -1.93 -19.94 -20.26
N THR A 345 -1.38 -19.26 -19.26
CA THR A 345 -1.30 -19.75 -17.88
C THR A 345 -1.54 -18.66 -16.85
N SER A 346 -2.00 -19.08 -15.67
CA SER A 346 -2.05 -18.26 -14.45
C SER A 346 -1.30 -18.99 -13.34
N PHE A 347 -0.50 -18.26 -12.57
CA PHE A 347 0.32 -18.81 -11.50
C PHE A 347 0.07 -18.05 -10.21
N GLU A 348 -0.47 -18.72 -9.20
CA GLU A 348 -0.81 -18.12 -7.92
C GLU A 348 0.44 -17.62 -7.19
N TYR A 349 0.32 -16.51 -6.46
CA TYR A 349 1.41 -16.03 -5.62
C TYR A 349 1.73 -17.03 -4.51
N ARG A 350 2.96 -17.53 -4.48
CA ARG A 350 3.44 -18.36 -3.37
C ARG A 350 3.83 -17.48 -2.18
N GLN A 351 3.77 -18.07 -0.98
CA GLN A 351 4.01 -17.35 0.27
C GLN A 351 5.31 -16.54 0.21
N ASN A 352 5.20 -15.25 0.57
CA ASN A 352 6.31 -14.29 0.59
C ASN A 352 6.97 -14.00 -0.78
N LEU A 353 6.35 -14.35 -1.91
CA LEU A 353 6.84 -14.07 -3.26
C LEU A 353 5.84 -13.21 -4.05
N LYS A 354 5.70 -11.96 -3.60
CA LYS A 354 4.77 -10.98 -4.16
C LYS A 354 5.37 -10.24 -5.38
N PRO A 355 4.53 -9.64 -6.26
CA PRO A 355 4.99 -8.77 -7.35
C PRO A 355 5.93 -7.65 -6.90
N SER A 356 5.71 -7.13 -5.69
CA SER A 356 6.52 -6.07 -5.09
C SER A 356 8.00 -6.43 -4.94
N LEU A 357 8.33 -7.72 -4.82
CA LEU A 357 9.70 -8.19 -4.62
C LEU A 357 10.49 -8.29 -5.92
N VAL A 358 9.83 -8.20 -7.08
CA VAL A 358 10.46 -8.38 -8.40
C VAL A 358 11.40 -7.21 -8.71
N ASN A 359 12.70 -7.46 -8.67
CA ASN A 359 13.73 -6.46 -8.96
C ASN A 359 14.27 -6.53 -10.39
N ALA A 360 14.02 -7.64 -11.10
CA ALA A 360 14.43 -7.79 -12.49
C ALA A 360 13.65 -8.90 -13.18
N VAL A 361 13.60 -8.84 -14.50
CA VAL A 361 13.22 -9.97 -15.37
C VAL A 361 14.46 -10.47 -16.11
N ARG A 362 14.68 -11.78 -16.07
CA ARG A 362 15.80 -12.45 -16.76
C ARG A 362 15.29 -13.44 -17.80
N LEU A 363 15.83 -13.36 -19.00
CA LEU A 363 15.64 -14.34 -20.07
C LEU A 363 16.88 -15.22 -20.15
N LYS A 364 16.68 -16.55 -20.18
CA LYS A 364 17.76 -17.55 -20.33
C LYS A 364 17.37 -18.66 -21.31
N GLY A 365 18.37 -19.35 -21.83
CA GLY A 365 18.20 -20.50 -22.73
C GLY A 365 18.05 -20.10 -24.19
N SER A 366 17.39 -20.95 -24.96
CA SER A 366 17.26 -20.90 -26.43
C SER A 366 16.23 -19.87 -26.91
N VAL A 367 16.41 -18.60 -26.53
CA VAL A 367 15.57 -17.48 -26.97
C VAL A 367 16.40 -16.26 -27.36
N ARG A 368 16.08 -15.68 -28.52
CA ARG A 368 16.65 -14.41 -28.98
C ARG A 368 15.66 -13.28 -28.66
N PRO A 369 15.93 -12.44 -27.65
CA PRO A 369 15.09 -11.30 -27.36
C PRO A 369 15.25 -10.22 -28.44
N ILE A 370 14.12 -9.63 -28.84
CA ILE A 370 14.03 -8.48 -29.75
C ILE A 370 13.84 -7.21 -28.93
N SER A 371 12.89 -7.24 -28.00
CA SER A 371 12.64 -6.17 -27.04
C SER A 371 12.04 -6.71 -25.75
N VAL A 372 12.38 -6.10 -24.62
CA VAL A 372 11.73 -6.36 -23.33
C VAL A 372 11.36 -5.02 -22.74
N PHE A 373 10.12 -4.85 -22.30
CA PHE A 373 9.70 -3.63 -21.61
C PHE A 373 8.71 -3.96 -20.51
N ALA A 374 8.77 -3.18 -19.43
CA ALA A 374 7.84 -3.24 -18.32
C ALA A 374 7.15 -1.88 -18.18
N THR A 375 5.83 -1.89 -17.96
CA THR A 375 4.96 -0.71 -17.86
C THR A 375 4.00 -0.86 -16.70
N GLY A 376 3.39 0.25 -16.28
CA GLY A 376 2.52 0.25 -15.09
C GLY A 376 3.33 0.03 -13.81
N LEU A 377 4.60 0.43 -13.80
CA LEU A 377 5.48 0.29 -12.66
C LEU A 377 5.17 1.35 -11.60
N PRO A 378 5.40 1.06 -10.31
CA PRO A 378 5.12 2.01 -9.24
C PRO A 378 5.98 3.25 -9.40
N SER A 379 5.37 4.39 -9.72
CA SER A 379 6.07 5.66 -9.92
C SER A 379 5.41 6.81 -9.18
N SER A 380 6.23 7.70 -8.63
CA SER A 380 5.79 8.92 -7.95
C SER A 380 5.71 10.14 -8.88
N GLU A 381 6.00 9.98 -10.19
CA GLU A 381 6.23 11.10 -11.13
C GLU A 381 4.98 11.87 -11.57
N ASP A 382 3.77 11.45 -11.21
CA ASP A 382 2.53 12.00 -11.75
C ASP A 382 1.92 13.17 -10.94
N ILE A 383 2.76 14.15 -10.59
CA ILE A 383 2.40 15.32 -9.74
C ILE A 383 1.94 16.54 -10.59
N THR A 384 1.75 16.41 -11.90
CA THR A 384 1.82 17.59 -12.78
C THR A 384 0.58 18.51 -12.86
N GLN A 385 -0.58 18.21 -12.25
CA GLN A 385 -1.78 19.05 -12.44
C GLN A 385 -2.70 19.29 -11.23
N VAL A 386 -2.45 18.73 -10.04
CA VAL A 386 -3.33 18.92 -8.88
C VAL A 386 -2.70 19.89 -7.88
N ASP A 387 -3.48 20.83 -7.33
CA ASP A 387 -3.03 21.67 -6.22
C ASP A 387 -2.74 20.78 -5.00
N LEU A 388 -1.44 20.55 -4.78
CA LEU A 388 -0.89 19.71 -3.71
C LEU A 388 -1.49 20.01 -2.34
N LYS A 389 -1.97 21.23 -2.10
CA LYS A 389 -2.62 21.59 -0.82
C LYS A 389 -3.85 20.74 -0.51
N PHE A 390 -4.62 20.33 -1.51
CA PHE A 390 -5.82 19.50 -1.31
C PHE A 390 -5.52 18.02 -1.08
N LEU A 391 -4.30 17.58 -1.40
CA LEU A 391 -3.85 16.21 -1.22
C LEU A 391 -3.08 15.99 0.08
N LYS A 392 -2.66 17.06 0.76
CA LYS A 392 -1.99 16.98 2.06
C LYS A 392 -2.99 16.66 3.17
N ALA A 393 -2.60 15.78 4.08
CA ALA A 393 -3.35 15.58 5.31
C ALA A 393 -3.45 16.89 6.11
N PRO A 394 -4.62 17.16 6.73
CA PRO A 394 -4.74 18.23 7.69
C PRO A 394 -3.72 18.07 8.82
N PRO A 395 -3.13 19.18 9.30
CA PRO A 395 -2.18 19.14 10.40
C PRO A 395 -2.85 18.62 11.67
N PHE A 396 -2.09 17.90 12.48
CA PHE A 396 -2.59 17.31 13.71
C PHE A 396 -2.91 18.38 14.76
N VAL A 397 -4.17 18.47 15.20
CA VAL A 397 -4.61 19.36 16.28
C VAL A 397 -4.89 18.52 17.54
N ARG A 398 -3.94 18.50 18.48
CA ARG A 398 -3.92 17.65 19.69
C ARG A 398 -5.15 17.75 20.60
N LYS A 399 -5.97 18.80 20.47
CA LYS A 399 -7.17 19.06 21.29
C LYS A 399 -8.49 18.91 20.52
N GLN A 400 -8.44 18.64 19.21
CA GLN A 400 -9.65 18.45 18.43
C GLN A 400 -10.19 17.04 18.69
N ARG A 401 -11.48 16.93 19.03
CA ARG A 401 -12.16 15.63 19.04
C ARG A 401 -12.29 15.18 17.59
N ASN A 402 -11.76 14.00 17.30
CA ASN A 402 -11.89 13.34 16.03
C ASN A 402 -13.02 12.31 16.12
N GLU A 403 -14.03 12.42 15.25
CA GLU A 403 -15.19 11.52 15.30
C GLU A 403 -14.80 10.11 14.82
N LEU A 404 -14.10 10.05 13.69
CA LEU A 404 -13.63 8.80 13.10
C LEU A 404 -12.16 8.93 12.70
N PHE A 405 -11.38 7.93 13.09
CA PHE A 405 -10.06 7.71 12.55
C PHE A 405 -10.09 6.49 11.62
N VAL A 406 -9.53 6.62 10.42
CA VAL A 406 -9.40 5.55 9.43
C VAL A 406 -7.91 5.25 9.24
N GLY A 407 -7.50 4.06 9.67
CA GLY A 407 -6.20 3.48 9.34
C GLY A 407 -6.30 2.65 8.07
N VAL A 408 -5.53 3.01 7.05
CA VAL A 408 -5.52 2.34 5.75
C VAL A 408 -4.26 1.49 5.65
N PHE A 409 -4.39 0.17 5.47
CA PHE A 409 -3.25 -0.68 5.17
C PHE A 409 -2.75 -0.42 3.76
N SER A 410 -1.43 -0.26 3.62
CA SER A 410 -0.77 -0.09 2.33
C SER A 410 0.67 -0.63 2.41
N THR A 411 1.31 -0.79 1.25
CA THR A 411 2.69 -1.29 1.11
C THR A 411 3.57 -0.30 0.35
N GLY A 412 4.90 -0.42 0.48
CA GLY A 412 5.84 0.58 -0.04
C GLY A 412 5.70 0.93 -1.54
N ASN A 413 5.37 -0.06 -2.37
CA ASN A 413 5.20 0.11 -3.82
C ASN A 413 3.81 0.64 -4.24
N ASN A 414 2.81 0.67 -3.37
CA ASN A 414 1.43 1.03 -3.72
C ASN A 414 1.18 2.57 -3.80
N PHE A 415 2.11 3.32 -4.40
CA PHE A 415 1.97 4.78 -4.54
C PHE A 415 0.67 5.16 -5.27
N ASP A 416 0.39 4.53 -6.41
CA ASP A 416 -0.77 4.86 -7.24
C ASP A 416 -2.10 4.59 -6.53
N ARG A 417 -2.16 3.53 -5.71
CA ARG A 417 -3.33 3.23 -4.87
C ARG A 417 -3.55 4.29 -3.81
N ARG A 418 -2.52 4.62 -3.05
CA ARG A 418 -2.60 5.73 -2.07
C ARG A 418 -2.98 7.04 -2.75
N MET A 419 -2.44 7.30 -3.94
CA MET A 419 -2.79 8.49 -4.70
C MET A 419 -4.24 8.48 -5.20
N ALA A 420 -4.77 7.33 -5.62
CA ALA A 420 -6.17 7.17 -5.98
C ALA A 420 -7.08 7.41 -4.77
N VAL A 421 -6.76 6.85 -3.61
CA VAL A 421 -7.46 7.11 -2.33
C VAL A 421 -7.44 8.60 -1.98
N ARG A 422 -6.26 9.24 -2.05
CA ARG A 422 -6.10 10.69 -1.81
C ARG A 422 -6.97 11.52 -2.76
N ARG A 423 -7.04 11.18 -4.05
CA ARG A 423 -7.79 11.91 -5.08
C ARG A 423 -9.30 11.60 -5.08
N SER A 424 -9.72 10.54 -4.40
CA SER A 424 -11.11 10.08 -4.33
C SER A 424 -11.72 10.36 -2.95
N TRP A 425 -12.04 9.33 -2.17
CA TRP A 425 -12.80 9.44 -0.94
C TRP A 425 -12.07 10.18 0.19
N MET A 426 -10.75 10.40 0.13
CA MET A 426 -10.12 11.35 1.07
C MET A 426 -10.53 12.82 0.81
N GLN A 427 -11.24 13.11 -0.28
CA GLN A 427 -11.72 14.46 -0.62
C GLN A 427 -13.07 14.82 0.02
N TYR A 428 -13.71 13.91 0.76
CA TYR A 428 -14.88 14.25 1.59
C TYR A 428 -14.56 15.43 2.52
N ASP A 429 -15.53 16.33 2.71
CA ASP A 429 -15.37 17.52 3.57
C ASP A 429 -15.02 17.16 5.01
N ALA A 430 -15.57 16.06 5.53
CA ALA A 430 -15.27 15.58 6.87
C ALA A 430 -13.79 15.20 7.04
N VAL A 431 -13.15 14.66 5.98
CA VAL A 431 -11.71 14.34 5.97
C VAL A 431 -10.89 15.62 5.84
N ARG A 432 -11.22 16.48 4.88
CA ARG A 432 -10.47 17.74 4.63
C ARG A 432 -10.55 18.74 5.78
N SER A 433 -11.63 18.72 6.56
CA SER A 433 -11.78 19.53 7.79
C SER A 433 -11.07 18.94 9.02
N GLY A 434 -10.59 17.70 8.95
CA GLY A 434 -9.96 16.98 10.07
C GLY A 434 -10.96 16.36 11.06
N ASN A 435 -12.28 16.46 10.81
CA ASN A 435 -13.28 15.75 11.63
C ASN A 435 -13.10 14.23 11.53
N VAL A 436 -12.74 13.74 10.34
CA VAL A 436 -12.28 12.39 10.07
C VAL A 436 -10.78 12.45 9.75
N THR A 437 -9.98 11.61 10.42
CA THR A 437 -8.55 11.54 10.16
C THR A 437 -8.25 10.26 9.40
N VAL A 438 -7.55 10.35 8.27
CA VAL A 438 -7.13 9.19 7.48
C VAL A 438 -5.61 9.11 7.50
N ARG A 439 -5.04 7.94 7.77
CA ARG A 439 -3.59 7.69 7.70
C ARG A 439 -3.29 6.33 7.07
N PHE A 440 -2.27 6.28 6.21
CA PHE A 440 -1.75 5.04 5.64
C PHE A 440 -0.71 4.40 6.57
N PHE A 441 -0.83 3.11 6.83
CA PHE A 441 0.09 2.32 7.64
C PHE A 441 0.94 1.44 6.73
N VAL A 442 2.16 1.90 6.49
CA VAL A 442 3.07 1.35 5.47
C VAL A 442 4.29 0.77 6.18
N GLY A 443 4.57 -0.52 5.97
CA GLY A 443 5.82 -1.12 6.42
C GLY A 443 6.96 -0.76 5.49
N GLN A 444 8.17 -1.10 5.91
CA GLN A 444 9.34 -0.97 5.06
C GLN A 444 9.29 -1.99 3.91
N HIS A 445 10.11 -1.75 2.91
CA HIS A 445 10.29 -2.65 1.77
C HIS A 445 11.71 -3.23 1.79
N ALA A 446 11.89 -4.45 1.30
CA ALA A 446 13.23 -5.05 1.15
C ALA A 446 14.12 -4.26 0.17
N ASN A 447 13.50 -3.49 -0.73
CA ASN A 447 14.18 -2.61 -1.68
C ASN A 447 14.37 -1.20 -1.09
N GLU A 448 15.62 -0.79 -0.95
CA GLU A 448 16.01 0.50 -0.39
C GLU A 448 15.48 1.69 -1.20
N GLN A 449 15.39 1.57 -2.52
CA GLN A 449 14.88 2.66 -3.38
C GLN A 449 13.40 2.92 -3.10
N VAL A 450 12.62 1.86 -2.90
CA VAL A 450 11.20 1.99 -2.52
C VAL A 450 11.06 2.72 -1.19
N ASN A 451 11.91 2.41 -0.19
CA ASN A 451 11.90 3.12 1.09
C ASN A 451 12.25 4.61 0.95
N LYS A 452 13.16 4.98 0.03
CA LYS A 452 13.48 6.37 -0.28
C LYS A 452 12.27 7.11 -0.88
N GLU A 453 11.56 6.49 -1.82
CA GLU A 453 10.33 7.08 -2.38
C GLU A 453 9.23 7.23 -1.34
N ILE A 454 9.01 6.21 -0.50
CA ILE A 454 8.01 6.28 0.57
C ILE A 454 8.32 7.40 1.56
N LEU A 455 9.58 7.60 1.92
CA LEU A 455 9.95 8.68 2.82
C LEU A 455 9.68 10.06 2.20
N ARG A 456 9.97 10.23 0.90
CA ARG A 456 9.64 11.47 0.17
C ARG A 456 8.12 11.68 0.12
N GLU A 457 7.35 10.64 -0.17
CA GLU A 457 5.89 10.68 -0.19
C GLU A 457 5.33 11.05 1.19
N ALA A 458 5.81 10.41 2.25
CA ALA A 458 5.35 10.62 3.62
C ALA A 458 5.57 12.06 4.08
N VAL A 459 6.72 12.66 3.75
CA VAL A 459 7.00 14.09 3.99
C VAL A 459 6.12 14.99 3.14
N THR A 460 5.85 14.60 1.89
CA THR A 460 5.07 15.41 0.94
C THR A 460 3.61 15.54 1.38
N TYR A 461 2.96 14.42 1.72
CA TYR A 461 1.52 14.36 1.99
C TYR A 461 1.16 14.37 3.48
N GLY A 462 2.08 13.99 4.38
CA GLY A 462 1.87 14.04 5.83
C GLY A 462 0.85 13.04 6.37
N ASP A 463 0.48 12.04 5.58
CA ASP A 463 -0.58 11.07 5.89
C ASP A 463 -0.09 9.63 6.05
N ILE A 464 1.23 9.40 6.05
CA ILE A 464 1.83 8.08 6.23
C ILE A 464 2.36 7.91 7.66
N GLN A 465 2.05 6.75 8.25
CA GLN A 465 2.73 6.20 9.42
C GLN A 465 3.57 5.01 8.98
N LEU A 466 4.89 5.11 9.15
CA LEU A 466 5.81 4.04 8.81
C LEU A 466 5.84 2.99 9.92
N MET A 467 5.84 1.71 9.57
CA MET A 467 6.01 0.62 10.52
C MET A 467 7.49 0.21 10.64
N PRO A 468 7.95 -0.24 11.81
CA PRO A 468 9.34 -0.60 12.06
C PRO A 468 9.71 -2.02 11.56
N PHE A 469 9.01 -2.53 10.55
CA PHE A 469 9.21 -3.87 9.99
C PHE A 469 8.93 -3.87 8.48
N VAL A 470 9.53 -4.82 7.75
CA VAL A 470 9.23 -5.07 6.34
C VAL A 470 7.83 -5.65 6.21
N ASP A 471 7.07 -5.24 5.18
CA ASP A 471 5.69 -5.68 4.97
C ASP A 471 5.58 -7.14 4.53
N TYR A 472 5.40 -8.02 5.52
CA TYR A 472 4.96 -9.40 5.34
C TYR A 472 3.49 -9.58 5.73
N TYR A 473 2.81 -10.58 5.15
CA TYR A 473 1.37 -10.77 5.38
C TYR A 473 1.05 -11.08 6.85
N ASN A 474 1.84 -11.92 7.50
CA ASN A 474 1.68 -12.25 8.92
C ASN A 474 1.89 -11.06 9.89
N LEU A 475 2.44 -9.94 9.42
CA LEU A 475 2.69 -8.73 10.20
C LEU A 475 1.51 -7.75 10.21
N ILE A 476 0.46 -8.01 9.43
CA ILE A 476 -0.72 -7.14 9.36
C ILE A 476 -1.45 -7.03 10.72
N THR A 477 -1.42 -8.07 11.55
CA THR A 477 -1.96 -8.03 12.93
C THR A 477 -1.27 -6.96 13.78
N ILE A 478 0.03 -6.75 13.59
CA ILE A 478 0.77 -5.68 14.29
C ILE A 478 0.35 -4.30 13.77
N LYS A 479 0.06 -4.16 12.47
CA LYS A 479 -0.49 -2.91 11.92
C LYS A 479 -1.85 -2.57 12.53
N THR A 480 -2.71 -3.55 12.81
CA THR A 480 -3.99 -3.30 13.48
C THR A 480 -3.81 -2.81 14.90
N ILE A 481 -2.87 -3.38 15.65
CA ILE A 481 -2.49 -2.87 16.96
C ILE A 481 -1.96 -1.44 16.83
N ALA A 482 -1.15 -1.14 15.81
CA ALA A 482 -0.66 0.21 15.54
C ALA A 482 -1.80 1.21 15.24
N ILE A 483 -2.82 0.81 14.47
CA ILE A 483 -4.04 1.60 14.22
C ILE A 483 -4.76 1.88 15.55
N CYS A 484 -4.94 0.86 16.40
CA CYS A 484 -5.57 1.02 17.71
C CYS A 484 -4.78 2.01 18.61
N ILE A 485 -3.45 1.89 18.66
CA ILE A 485 -2.58 2.82 19.39
C ILE A 485 -2.74 4.25 18.86
N PHE A 486 -2.68 4.43 17.54
CA PHE A 486 -2.77 5.75 16.92
C PHE A 486 -4.12 6.42 17.21
N GLY A 487 -5.22 5.70 16.99
CA GLY A 487 -6.57 6.19 17.23
C GLY A 487 -6.83 6.52 18.70
N THR A 488 -6.30 5.74 19.64
CA THR A 488 -6.61 5.91 21.08
C THR A 488 -5.68 6.87 21.81
N GLU A 489 -4.37 6.81 21.54
CA GLU A 489 -3.33 7.54 22.28
C GLU A 489 -2.96 8.86 21.61
N MET A 490 -2.95 8.91 20.28
CA MET A 490 -2.57 10.10 19.53
C MET A 490 -3.77 10.96 19.17
N LEU A 491 -4.78 10.42 18.49
CA LEU A 491 -5.96 11.19 18.05
C LEU A 491 -7.08 11.27 19.10
N ARG A 492 -7.21 10.25 19.97
CA ARG A 492 -8.35 10.08 20.88
C ARG A 492 -9.71 10.01 20.18
N SER A 493 -9.75 9.34 19.02
CA SER A 493 -10.92 9.22 18.16
C SER A 493 -12.05 8.43 18.82
N LYS A 494 -13.30 8.80 18.54
CA LYS A 494 -14.48 8.12 19.09
C LYS A 494 -14.66 6.73 18.47
N TYR A 495 -14.46 6.63 17.17
CA TYR A 495 -14.44 5.38 16.42
C TYR A 495 -13.13 5.24 15.65
N ILE A 496 -12.71 3.99 15.44
CA ILE A 496 -11.51 3.61 14.71
C ILE A 496 -11.91 2.63 13.63
N MET A 497 -11.62 2.95 12.38
CA MET A 497 -11.81 2.10 11.22
C MET A 497 -10.47 1.56 10.73
N LYS A 498 -10.44 0.28 10.39
CA LYS A 498 -9.40 -0.34 9.55
C LYS A 498 -9.98 -0.50 8.15
N THR A 499 -9.17 -0.24 7.13
CA THR A 499 -9.47 -0.57 5.73
C THR A 499 -8.19 -0.75 4.92
N ASP A 500 -8.29 -1.10 3.64
CA ASP A 500 -7.17 -1.40 2.74
C ASP A 500 -7.05 -0.34 1.62
N ASP A 501 -5.88 -0.25 0.98
CA ASP A 501 -5.58 0.76 -0.05
C ASP A 501 -6.24 0.49 -1.42
N ASP A 502 -6.98 -0.61 -1.53
CA ASP A 502 -7.83 -1.04 -2.64
C ASP A 502 -9.33 -1.03 -2.27
N THR A 503 -9.68 -0.40 -1.14
CA THR A 503 -11.08 -0.20 -0.72
C THR A 503 -11.52 1.25 -0.96
N PHE A 504 -12.66 1.41 -1.65
CA PHE A 504 -13.37 2.68 -1.70
C PHE A 504 -14.32 2.78 -0.50
N VAL A 505 -14.31 3.91 0.22
CA VAL A 505 -15.07 4.08 1.47
C VAL A 505 -16.03 5.27 1.41
N ARG A 506 -17.31 5.04 1.69
CA ARG A 506 -18.31 6.10 1.89
C ARG A 506 -18.30 6.64 3.32
N ILE A 507 -17.47 7.66 3.55
CA ILE A 507 -17.30 8.29 4.86
C ILE A 507 -18.61 8.88 5.39
N ASP A 508 -19.45 9.42 4.51
CA ASP A 508 -20.76 9.98 4.84
C ASP A 508 -21.73 8.94 5.43
N GLU A 509 -21.83 7.75 4.85
CA GLU A 509 -22.68 6.68 5.39
C GLU A 509 -22.15 6.13 6.70
N ILE A 510 -20.83 5.95 6.81
CA ILE A 510 -20.21 5.47 8.05
C ILE A 510 -20.53 6.45 9.19
N LEU A 511 -20.35 7.76 8.98
CA LEU A 511 -20.70 8.76 9.99
C LEU A 511 -22.20 8.80 10.29
N SER A 512 -23.04 8.67 9.26
CA SER A 512 -24.51 8.61 9.41
C SER A 512 -24.93 7.47 10.33
N THR A 513 -24.43 6.25 10.10
CA THR A 513 -24.72 5.08 10.95
C THR A 513 -24.15 5.25 12.36
N LEU A 514 -22.90 5.68 12.49
CA LEU A 514 -22.25 5.83 13.80
C LEU A 514 -22.93 6.91 14.67
N SER A 515 -23.50 7.95 14.05
CA SER A 515 -24.25 9.01 14.78
C SER A 515 -25.49 8.51 15.53
N ARG A 516 -26.04 7.35 15.12
CA ARG A 516 -27.25 6.72 15.68
C ARG A 516 -26.91 5.51 16.54
N THR A 517 -25.63 5.19 16.69
CA THR A 517 -25.12 4.00 17.34
C THR A 517 -24.64 4.33 18.76
N LYS A 518 -24.60 3.34 19.64
CA LYS A 518 -23.93 3.46 20.95
C LYS A 518 -22.45 3.86 20.78
N ASP A 519 -21.92 4.60 21.74
CA ASP A 519 -20.53 5.08 21.72
C ASP A 519 -19.49 4.05 22.20
N LYS A 520 -19.95 2.85 22.60
CA LYS A 520 -19.18 1.83 23.30
C LYS A 520 -19.52 0.43 22.82
N GLY A 521 -18.53 -0.46 22.89
CA GLY A 521 -18.66 -1.87 22.50
C GLY A 521 -19.15 -2.10 21.07
N VAL A 522 -18.77 -1.28 20.08
CA VAL A 522 -19.25 -1.40 18.70
C VAL A 522 -18.27 -2.17 17.83
N LEU A 523 -18.76 -3.14 17.08
CA LEU A 523 -18.13 -3.67 15.87
C LEU A 523 -19.09 -3.46 14.69
N TYR A 524 -18.68 -2.71 13.67
CA TYR A 524 -19.48 -2.41 12.49
C TYR A 524 -18.74 -2.81 11.21
N GLY A 525 -19.40 -3.58 10.34
CA GLY A 525 -18.86 -4.03 9.06
C GLY A 525 -19.69 -5.18 8.50
N MET A 526 -19.12 -5.99 7.61
CA MET A 526 -19.72 -7.28 7.24
C MET A 526 -19.27 -8.32 8.26
N ILE A 527 -20.18 -8.78 9.12
CA ILE A 527 -19.84 -9.66 10.26
C ILE A 527 -20.16 -11.10 9.91
N GLU A 528 -19.17 -11.96 10.11
CA GLU A 528 -19.31 -13.41 10.04
C GLU A 528 -19.50 -13.97 11.46
N PHE A 529 -20.56 -14.73 11.65
CA PHE A 529 -20.94 -15.29 12.95
C PHE A 529 -20.60 -16.77 13.08
N ASP A 530 -20.58 -17.50 11.96
CA ASP A 530 -20.54 -18.96 11.93
C ASP A 530 -19.42 -19.48 11.01
N SER A 531 -18.22 -18.90 11.12
CA SER A 531 -17.04 -19.34 10.35
C SER A 531 -16.21 -20.42 11.04
N GLU A 532 -15.60 -21.27 10.22
CA GLU A 532 -14.64 -22.29 10.63
C GLU A 532 -13.23 -22.00 10.09
N PRO A 533 -12.16 -22.43 10.79
CA PRO A 533 -10.80 -22.38 10.27
C PRO A 533 -10.65 -23.22 9.00
N ASN A 534 -10.03 -22.67 7.96
CA ASN A 534 -9.68 -23.46 6.79
C ASN A 534 -8.60 -24.49 7.16
N ARG A 535 -8.89 -25.78 6.92
CA ARG A 535 -8.00 -26.90 7.25
C ARG A 535 -7.24 -27.47 6.04
N ASP A 536 -7.39 -26.89 4.85
CA ASP A 536 -6.62 -27.30 3.67
C ASP A 536 -5.20 -26.70 3.73
N PRO A 537 -4.13 -27.51 3.86
CA PRO A 537 -2.76 -27.02 3.95
C PRO A 537 -2.26 -26.31 2.68
N ASN A 538 -2.97 -26.44 1.55
CA ASN A 538 -2.62 -25.76 0.30
C ASN A 538 -3.27 -24.38 0.16
N ASP A 539 -4.21 -24.03 1.04
CA ASP A 539 -4.89 -22.75 0.99
C ASP A 539 -4.07 -21.68 1.74
N LYS A 540 -4.03 -20.46 1.19
CA LYS A 540 -3.34 -19.32 1.83
C LYS A 540 -3.88 -18.96 3.22
N TRP A 541 -5.13 -19.33 3.51
CA TRP A 541 -5.81 -19.14 4.80
C TRP A 541 -5.78 -20.39 5.69
N PHE A 542 -4.95 -21.39 5.36
CA PHE A 542 -4.79 -22.59 6.18
C PHE A 542 -4.49 -22.28 7.65
N ILE A 543 -5.18 -22.95 8.56
CA ILE A 543 -4.98 -22.91 10.00
C ILE A 543 -4.95 -24.33 10.54
N SER A 544 -3.82 -24.72 11.13
CA SER A 544 -3.68 -26.07 11.70
C SER A 544 -4.51 -26.23 12.98
N THR A 545 -4.82 -27.47 13.35
CA THR A 545 -5.54 -27.78 14.60
C THR A 545 -4.74 -27.36 15.82
N GLU A 546 -3.41 -27.39 15.74
CA GLU A 546 -2.51 -26.90 16.79
C GLU A 546 -2.59 -25.38 16.94
N GLU A 547 -2.67 -24.64 15.83
CA GLU A 547 -2.79 -23.18 15.82
C GLU A 547 -4.17 -22.72 16.36
N TRP A 548 -5.23 -23.43 15.98
CA TRP A 548 -6.59 -23.20 16.45
C TRP A 548 -7.35 -24.52 16.69
N PRO A 549 -7.45 -24.98 17.96
CA PRO A 549 -8.10 -26.25 18.27
C PRO A 549 -9.63 -26.24 18.18
N ASN A 550 -10.26 -25.07 18.29
CA ASN A 550 -11.72 -24.98 18.31
C ASN A 550 -12.29 -25.21 16.90
N ALA A 551 -13.55 -25.67 16.83
CA ALA A 551 -14.22 -25.90 15.56
C ALA A 551 -14.54 -24.60 14.82
N THR A 552 -14.90 -23.54 15.55
CA THR A 552 -15.34 -22.25 14.99
C THR A 552 -14.51 -21.08 15.52
N TYR A 553 -14.56 -19.96 14.82
CA TYR A 553 -14.10 -18.66 15.30
C TYR A 553 -15.20 -17.91 16.06
N PRO A 554 -14.85 -17.00 17.00
CA PRO A 554 -15.82 -16.03 17.51
C PRO A 554 -16.22 -15.03 16.41
N PRO A 555 -17.34 -14.31 16.54
CA PRO A 555 -17.77 -13.34 15.53
C PRO A 555 -16.70 -12.31 15.19
N TRP A 556 -16.47 -12.09 13.90
CA TRP A 556 -15.45 -11.18 13.36
C TRP A 556 -15.98 -10.45 12.13
N ALA A 557 -15.34 -9.34 11.74
CA ALA A 557 -15.74 -8.57 10.57
C ALA A 557 -14.72 -8.74 9.44
N HIS A 558 -15.19 -8.85 8.19
CA HIS A 558 -14.32 -9.07 7.04
C HIS A 558 -13.23 -7.98 6.87
N GLY A 559 -12.04 -8.43 6.48
CA GLY A 559 -10.83 -7.62 6.35
C GLY A 559 -10.93 -6.30 5.57
N PRO A 560 -11.66 -6.18 4.44
CA PRO A 560 -11.62 -4.96 3.62
C PRO A 560 -12.05 -3.68 4.32
N GLY A 561 -12.87 -3.80 5.37
CA GLY A 561 -13.11 -2.68 6.26
C GLY A 561 -14.06 -2.99 7.41
N TYR A 562 -13.71 -2.49 8.59
CA TYR A 562 -14.55 -2.56 9.78
C TYR A 562 -14.26 -1.40 10.72
N VAL A 563 -15.24 -1.04 11.56
CA VAL A 563 -15.15 0.04 12.56
C VAL A 563 -15.32 -0.55 13.95
N ILE A 564 -14.45 -0.15 14.87
CA ILE A 564 -14.54 -0.44 16.30
C ILE A 564 -14.72 0.84 17.11
N SER A 565 -15.40 0.74 18.26
CA SER A 565 -15.45 1.82 19.24
C SER A 565 -14.12 1.98 19.98
N ARG A 566 -13.88 3.19 20.51
CA ARG A 566 -12.63 3.52 21.22
C ARG A 566 -12.32 2.64 22.41
N ASP A 567 -13.32 2.16 23.13
CA ASP A 567 -13.14 1.28 24.31
C ASP A 567 -12.65 -0.12 23.93
N ILE A 568 -13.14 -0.71 22.83
CA ILE A 568 -12.56 -1.93 22.24
C ILE A 568 -11.11 -1.66 21.83
N ALA A 569 -10.85 -0.56 21.12
CA ALA A 569 -9.48 -0.22 20.73
C ALA A 569 -8.55 -0.03 21.94
N LYS A 570 -9.03 0.56 23.04
CA LYS A 570 -8.28 0.67 24.30
C LYS A 570 -8.02 -0.67 24.95
N PHE A 571 -8.99 -1.59 24.90
CA PHE A 571 -8.82 -2.95 25.38
C PHE A 571 -7.67 -3.66 24.63
N VAL A 572 -7.65 -3.56 23.31
CA VAL A 572 -6.55 -4.06 22.47
C VAL A 572 -5.21 -3.43 22.86
N VAL A 573 -5.15 -2.11 23.00
CA VAL A 573 -3.92 -1.41 23.40
C VAL A 573 -3.43 -1.85 24.79
N GLN A 574 -4.34 -2.03 25.74
CA GLN A 574 -3.99 -2.49 27.08
C GLN A 574 -3.46 -3.93 27.06
N GLY A 575 -4.16 -4.84 26.37
CA GLY A 575 -3.70 -6.22 26.26
C GLY A 575 -2.36 -6.34 25.52
N HIS A 576 -2.08 -5.46 24.56
CA HIS A 576 -0.76 -5.34 23.92
C HIS A 576 0.31 -4.98 24.94
N ARG A 577 0.07 -3.94 25.75
CA ARG A 577 1.02 -3.47 26.77
C ARG A 577 1.30 -4.52 27.83
N ASP A 578 0.26 -5.22 28.27
CA ASP A 578 0.35 -6.25 29.30
C ASP A 578 0.77 -7.62 28.73
N ARG A 579 0.98 -7.70 27.40
CA ARG A 579 1.33 -8.92 26.66
C ARG A 579 0.31 -10.05 26.82
N SER A 580 -0.95 -9.72 27.11
CA SER A 580 -2.05 -10.67 27.30
C SER A 580 -2.83 -10.96 26.03
N LEU A 581 -2.70 -10.13 24.98
CA LEU A 581 -3.33 -10.44 23.70
C LEU A 581 -2.74 -11.72 23.09
N LYS A 582 -3.63 -12.63 22.70
CA LYS A 582 -3.32 -13.72 21.78
C LYS A 582 -3.11 -13.12 20.38
N LEU A 583 -1.91 -13.30 19.82
CA LEU A 583 -1.61 -12.90 18.45
C LEU A 583 -1.98 -14.05 17.51
N PHE A 584 -2.64 -13.72 16.41
CA PHE A 584 -3.01 -14.67 15.37
C PHE A 584 -2.76 -14.05 13.99
N LYS A 585 -2.45 -14.86 12.98
CA LYS A 585 -1.95 -14.35 11.68
C LYS A 585 -3.05 -13.70 10.83
N LEU A 586 -4.30 -14.16 11.01
CA LEU A 586 -5.48 -13.54 10.41
C LEU A 586 -5.93 -12.39 11.32
N GLU A 587 -5.72 -11.17 10.86
CA GLU A 587 -5.89 -9.97 11.68
C GLU A 587 -7.34 -9.63 11.99
N ASP A 588 -8.22 -9.84 11.02
CA ASP A 588 -9.66 -9.68 11.14
C ASP A 588 -10.26 -10.67 12.15
N VAL A 589 -9.86 -11.94 12.07
CA VAL A 589 -10.18 -12.95 13.08
C VAL A 589 -9.58 -12.59 14.44
N SER A 590 -8.34 -12.06 14.47
CA SER A 590 -7.71 -11.62 15.72
C SER A 590 -8.55 -10.55 16.43
N MET A 591 -9.11 -9.58 15.69
CA MET A 591 -10.00 -8.57 16.25
C MET A 591 -11.26 -9.21 16.87
N GLY A 592 -11.88 -10.19 16.19
CA GLY A 592 -13.01 -10.94 16.74
C GLY A 592 -12.66 -11.67 18.04
N VAL A 593 -11.49 -12.31 18.09
CA VAL A 593 -10.97 -12.96 19.31
C VAL A 593 -10.79 -11.96 20.45
N TRP A 594 -10.22 -10.78 20.18
CA TRP A 594 -10.02 -9.76 21.20
C TRP A 594 -11.35 -9.18 21.70
N ILE A 595 -12.34 -9.03 20.82
CA ILE A 595 -13.69 -8.57 21.19
C ILE A 595 -14.41 -9.62 22.03
N GLU A 596 -14.24 -10.90 21.74
CA GLU A 596 -14.79 -11.98 22.57
C GLU A 596 -14.17 -11.98 23.98
N GLU A 597 -12.87 -11.74 24.11
CA GLU A 597 -12.23 -11.55 25.43
C GLU A 597 -12.72 -10.29 26.15
N TYR A 598 -12.94 -9.19 25.41
CA TYR A 598 -13.55 -7.98 25.96
C TYR A 598 -14.96 -8.26 26.50
N LYS A 599 -15.78 -9.02 25.76
CA LYS A 599 -17.13 -9.42 26.16
C LYS A 599 -17.12 -10.31 27.41
N LYS A 600 -16.16 -11.24 27.53
CA LYS A 600 -15.98 -12.09 28.73
C LYS A 600 -15.66 -11.28 29.99
N GLN A 601 -15.16 -10.05 29.86
CA GLN A 601 -14.98 -9.10 30.97
C GLN A 601 -16.27 -8.34 31.33
N ASN A 602 -17.43 -8.89 30.97
CA ASN A 602 -18.76 -8.36 31.27
C ASN A 602 -19.02 -6.98 30.62
N HIS A 603 -18.48 -6.79 29.42
CA HIS A 603 -18.77 -5.65 28.57
C HIS A 603 -19.78 -6.04 27.48
N ASP A 604 -20.76 -5.16 27.23
CA ASP A 604 -21.71 -5.35 26.13
C ASP A 604 -21.03 -5.08 24.78
N VAL A 605 -21.32 -5.93 23.79
CA VAL A 605 -20.87 -5.75 22.40
C VAL A 605 -22.08 -5.67 21.48
N ASN A 606 -22.11 -4.62 20.66
CA ASN A 606 -23.10 -4.36 19.63
C ASN A 606 -22.48 -4.64 18.26
N TYR A 607 -22.85 -5.78 17.69
CA TYR A 607 -22.48 -6.19 16.34
C TYR A 607 -23.44 -5.55 15.32
N LEU A 608 -22.94 -4.63 14.52
CA LEU A 608 -23.67 -4.00 13.42
C LEU A 608 -23.19 -4.65 12.12
N SER A 609 -23.94 -5.62 11.60
CA SER A 609 -23.61 -6.24 10.32
C SER A 609 -24.33 -5.52 9.17
N ASP A 610 -23.60 -5.18 8.12
CA ASP A 610 -24.14 -4.53 6.91
C ASP A 610 -23.53 -5.14 5.64
N ASN A 611 -24.40 -5.70 4.78
CA ASN A 611 -24.00 -6.38 3.54
C ASN A 611 -23.49 -5.40 2.46
N ASN A 612 -23.70 -4.10 2.62
CA ASN A 612 -23.13 -3.09 1.73
C ASN A 612 -21.63 -2.85 2.00
N PHE A 613 -21.06 -3.53 3.00
CA PHE A 613 -19.62 -3.69 3.11
C PHE A 613 -19.14 -4.78 2.14
N ASN A 614 -19.07 -4.47 0.86
CA ASN A 614 -18.74 -5.45 -0.17
C ASN A 614 -17.31 -5.96 0.02
N ASN A 615 -17.19 -7.25 0.36
CA ASN A 615 -15.90 -7.92 0.55
C ASN A 615 -15.17 -8.17 -0.79
N ILE A 616 -15.89 -8.21 -1.91
CA ILE A 616 -15.34 -8.39 -3.27
C ILE A 616 -16.11 -7.48 -4.22
N GLY A 617 -15.38 -6.71 -5.04
CA GLY A 617 -15.97 -5.89 -6.09
C GLY A 617 -16.87 -4.78 -5.53
N CYS A 618 -17.97 -4.54 -6.25
CA CYS A 618 -18.90 -3.45 -5.97
C CYS A 618 -20.34 -3.91 -6.26
N ASN A 619 -21.27 -3.57 -5.36
CA ASN A 619 -22.72 -3.61 -5.59
C ASN A 619 -23.30 -2.21 -5.38
N ASP A 620 -24.28 -1.81 -6.18
CA ASP A 620 -24.98 -0.52 -6.02
C ASP A 620 -25.51 -0.36 -4.58
N GLY A 621 -25.36 0.83 -4.01
CA GLY A 621 -25.63 1.09 -2.59
C GLY A 621 -24.47 0.79 -1.65
N TYR A 622 -23.29 0.44 -2.16
CA TYR A 622 -22.09 0.14 -1.37
C TYR A 622 -21.79 1.20 -0.29
N ILE A 623 -21.37 0.74 0.89
CA ILE A 623 -20.70 1.55 1.92
C ILE A 623 -19.20 1.43 1.75
N ILE A 624 -18.71 0.21 1.51
CA ILE A 624 -17.38 -0.03 0.98
C ILE A 624 -17.44 -0.88 -0.29
N ALA A 625 -16.51 -0.64 -1.20
CA ALA A 625 -16.27 -1.48 -2.38
C ALA A 625 -14.79 -1.89 -2.37
N HIS A 626 -14.51 -3.19 -2.37
CA HIS A 626 -13.16 -3.74 -2.25
C HIS A 626 -12.61 -4.21 -3.61
N TYR A 627 -11.30 -4.38 -3.73
CA TYR A 627 -10.58 -4.67 -4.99
C TYR A 627 -10.78 -3.60 -6.07
N GLN A 628 -10.77 -2.34 -5.66
CA GLN A 628 -10.89 -1.20 -6.55
C GLN A 628 -9.49 -0.71 -6.96
N ASN A 629 -9.12 -0.94 -8.22
CA ASN A 629 -7.90 -0.36 -8.78
C ASN A 629 -8.02 1.19 -8.85
N PRO A 630 -6.91 1.92 -9.11
CA PRO A 630 -6.93 3.38 -9.18
C PRO A 630 -7.97 3.98 -10.14
N LYS A 631 -8.27 3.32 -11.27
CA LYS A 631 -9.28 3.78 -12.23
C LYS A 631 -10.69 3.61 -11.66
N HIS A 632 -10.97 2.48 -11.04
CA HIS A 632 -12.27 2.22 -10.41
C HIS A 632 -12.51 3.21 -9.26
N MET A 633 -11.51 3.47 -8.41
CA MET A 633 -11.63 4.49 -7.35
C MET A 633 -11.99 5.88 -7.89
N ALA A 634 -11.36 6.29 -9.00
CA ALA A 634 -11.65 7.57 -9.63
C ALA A 634 -13.07 7.60 -10.24
N CYS A 635 -13.49 6.51 -10.88
CA CYS A 635 -14.83 6.38 -11.44
C CYS A 635 -15.91 6.40 -10.35
N LEU A 636 -15.77 5.60 -9.29
CA LEU A 636 -16.70 5.57 -8.14
C LEU A 636 -16.84 6.96 -7.51
N TRP A 637 -15.72 7.69 -7.36
CA TRP A 637 -15.76 9.07 -6.84
C TRP A 637 -16.46 10.04 -7.79
N GLY A 638 -16.21 9.93 -9.10
CA GLY A 638 -16.86 10.74 -10.12
C GLY A 638 -18.37 10.56 -10.09
N LYS A 639 -18.82 9.30 -10.15
CA LYS A 639 -20.26 8.97 -10.08
C LYS A 639 -20.91 9.46 -8.79
N LEU A 640 -20.28 9.24 -7.64
CA LEU A 640 -20.83 9.69 -6.36
C LEU A 640 -21.00 11.22 -6.29
N ARG A 641 -20.17 11.98 -7.02
CA ARG A 641 -20.26 13.45 -7.08
C ARG A 641 -21.29 13.97 -8.08
N GLU A 642 -21.54 13.23 -9.15
CA GLU A 642 -22.39 13.64 -10.26
C GLU A 642 -23.82 13.08 -10.14
N GLU A 643 -23.96 11.89 -9.57
CA GLU A 643 -25.19 11.15 -9.39
C GLU A 643 -25.67 11.24 -7.93
N ALA A 644 -26.98 11.12 -7.71
CA ALA A 644 -27.57 11.16 -6.37
C ALA A 644 -27.46 9.81 -5.61
N GLY A 645 -26.56 8.91 -6.02
CA GLY A 645 -26.47 7.55 -5.49
C GLY A 645 -25.11 6.88 -5.70
N ALA A 646 -24.89 5.80 -4.96
CA ALA A 646 -23.69 4.98 -5.04
C ALA A 646 -23.88 3.88 -6.10
N SER A 647 -23.43 4.13 -7.33
CA SER A 647 -23.51 3.18 -8.44
C SER A 647 -22.13 2.66 -8.82
N CYS A 648 -22.04 1.37 -9.15
CA CYS A 648 -20.78 0.75 -9.51
C CYS A 648 -20.29 1.19 -10.89
N CYS A 649 -18.99 1.07 -11.10
CA CYS A 649 -18.38 1.27 -12.42
C CYS A 649 -18.65 0.04 -13.28
N ASN A 650 -18.90 0.25 -14.57
CA ASN A 650 -18.98 -0.84 -15.53
C ASN A 650 -17.53 -1.20 -15.91
N ASP A 651 -17.21 -2.50 -15.88
CA ASP A 651 -15.93 -3.02 -16.35
C ASP A 651 -15.79 -2.97 -17.89
#